data_AF-A0A9R0YNS5-F1
#
_entry.id   AF-A0A9R0YNS5-F1
#
_cell.length_a   1.000
_cell.length_b   1.000
_cell.length_c   1.000
_cell.angle_alpha   90.00
_cell.angle_beta   90.00
_cell.angle_gamma   90.00
#
_symmetry.space_group_name_H-M   'P 1'
#
loop_
_entity.id
_entity.type
_entity.pdbx_description
1 polymer ?
#
loop_
_entity_poly.entity_id
_entity_poly.type
_entity_poly.pdbx_seq_one_letter_code
_entity_poly.pdbx_strand_id
1 'polypeptide(L)'
;MIKSMVYYGNTSIGEVEVWPKGDTNLGAAAWAREIRVDRLSPPSERCLPLAVMHTVAVGARCLVMESRPPKAADEPPPPLVAMHAACLRDNKTAVVPLGEEELHLVAMTSGRNLTNHACFWGYKVPFGLYNSCLTMLNLRCLGIVFDLDETLIVANTTRTFEDRIDSLQRKLSNETDPQRMNGMLAEIKRYQDDRSILKQYIEGDQVYDDGKMYKVQPEIVPPLSDNHQSLTRPVIRLQEKNIILTRINPLIRDTSVLVRLRPAWEDLRSYLIARGRKRFEVYVCTMAERDYALEMWRLLDPDSRLINSVQLSDRMVCVKSGLKKSLLNVFHDRSCHPGMALVIDDRLKVWDEKDQSRVHVVPAFTPYYAPQAEANCSIPVLCVARNVACNVRGGFFKDFDEGLLPRITSVLYEDEIQDISSAPDVGNYLISEDENVAVVNGNRDSLAFDGMADAEGERRMKEASGSGSVLNPTMANMVMPVAPSQSFVPSSVAPFAPPLGMMPLSNNQVPPPAFSQPVVQPVVLDPLQASPGREEGEVPESELDPDTRRRLLILQHGQDTRDPTPPLPAVPPAQVSVPPVQSHGNWFPVEDGIGMNSNNLNRGSAGFPSESDTMHYDKKQPPQPSYFHGGDNNPVSSDRFSYQSQRFPSQVGDSNGMFNTPSDPY
;
A
#
# COMPACT_ATOMS: atom_id res chain seq x y z
N MET A 1 28.57 -20.17 -25.60
CA MET A 1 27.41 -20.85 -26.22
C MET A 1 27.25 -22.21 -25.55
N ILE A 2 26.02 -22.59 -25.23
CA ILE A 2 25.63 -23.91 -24.76
C ILE A 2 24.66 -24.49 -25.80
N LYS A 3 24.70 -25.80 -26.04
CA LYS A 3 23.70 -26.50 -26.84
C LYS A 3 22.69 -27.13 -25.88
N SER A 4 21.41 -26.86 -26.09
CA SER A 4 20.36 -27.21 -25.11
C SER A 4 19.17 -27.84 -25.79
N MET A 5 18.55 -28.81 -25.14
CA MET A 5 17.27 -29.37 -25.57
C MET A 5 16.13 -28.61 -24.88
N VAL A 6 15.12 -28.19 -25.65
CA VAL A 6 13.90 -27.59 -25.11
C VAL A 6 12.81 -28.66 -25.05
N TYR A 7 12.15 -28.76 -23.90
CA TYR A 7 11.00 -29.63 -23.67
C TYR A 7 9.76 -28.81 -23.34
N TYR A 8 8.59 -29.31 -23.72
CA TYR A 8 7.29 -28.88 -23.18
C TYR A 8 6.71 -30.04 -22.37
N GLY A 9 6.63 -29.87 -21.04
CA GLY A 9 6.47 -30.99 -20.11
C GLY A 9 7.57 -32.05 -20.31
N ASN A 10 7.17 -33.26 -20.71
CA ASN A 10 8.08 -34.37 -21.01
C ASN A 10 8.43 -34.52 -22.51
N THR A 11 7.83 -33.72 -23.39
CA THR A 11 8.00 -33.84 -24.85
C THR A 11 9.10 -32.92 -25.33
N SER A 12 10.12 -33.45 -26.02
CA SER A 12 11.13 -32.63 -26.72
C SER A 12 10.48 -31.84 -27.85
N ILE A 13 10.71 -30.52 -27.90
CA ILE A 13 10.13 -29.62 -28.92
C ILE A 13 11.16 -29.00 -29.87
N GLY A 14 12.46 -29.03 -29.54
CA GLY A 14 13.54 -28.61 -30.44
C GLY A 14 14.89 -28.36 -29.75
N GLU A 15 15.96 -28.38 -30.53
CA GLU A 15 17.29 -27.94 -30.08
C GLU A 15 17.45 -26.42 -30.24
N VAL A 16 18.10 -25.79 -29.26
CA VAL A 16 18.54 -24.40 -29.31
C VAL A 16 20.04 -24.27 -29.03
N GLU A 17 20.60 -23.18 -29.51
CA GLU A 17 21.91 -22.70 -29.07
C GLU A 17 21.70 -21.46 -28.19
N VAL A 18 22.37 -21.42 -27.03
CA VAL A 18 22.11 -20.48 -25.94
C VAL A 18 23.37 -19.68 -25.62
N TRP A 19 23.23 -18.37 -25.45
CA TRP A 19 24.30 -17.48 -25.02
C TRP A 19 23.92 -16.78 -23.71
N PRO A 20 24.78 -16.79 -22.68
CA PRO A 20 24.56 -16.04 -21.46
C PRO A 20 24.59 -14.53 -21.72
N LYS A 21 23.83 -13.79 -20.93
CA LYS A 21 23.82 -12.33 -20.85
C LYS A 21 23.75 -11.90 -19.37
N GLY A 22 24.31 -10.73 -19.05
CA GLY A 22 24.55 -10.30 -17.66
C GLY A 22 25.44 -11.28 -16.89
N ASP A 23 25.42 -11.18 -15.55
CA ASP A 23 26.29 -11.96 -14.66
C ASP A 23 25.85 -13.44 -14.47
N THR A 24 24.93 -13.94 -15.30
CA THR A 24 24.39 -15.30 -15.14
C THR A 24 25.39 -16.33 -15.64
N ASN A 25 26.04 -17.03 -14.71
CA ASN A 25 26.92 -18.16 -15.03
C ASN A 25 26.11 -19.42 -15.41
N LEU A 26 25.53 -19.44 -16.62
CA LEU A 26 24.83 -20.61 -17.17
C LEU A 26 25.73 -21.85 -17.33
N GLY A 27 27.06 -21.72 -17.24
CA GLY A 27 27.98 -22.86 -17.23
C GLY A 27 27.83 -23.76 -16.01
N ALA A 28 27.37 -23.20 -14.88
CA ALA A 28 27.07 -23.94 -13.64
C ALA A 28 25.59 -24.28 -13.47
N ALA A 29 24.70 -23.70 -14.28
CA ALA A 29 23.26 -23.90 -14.17
C ALA A 29 22.81 -25.23 -14.80
N ALA A 30 22.38 -26.20 -14.00
CA ALA A 30 21.94 -27.51 -14.50
C ALA A 30 20.81 -27.42 -15.55
N TRP A 31 19.85 -26.51 -15.34
CA TRP A 31 18.74 -26.24 -16.25
C TRP A 31 19.17 -25.67 -17.61
N ALA A 32 20.39 -25.13 -17.75
CA ALA A 32 20.84 -24.53 -19.00
C ALA A 32 20.99 -25.53 -20.14
N ARG A 33 21.11 -26.84 -19.84
CA ARG A 33 21.22 -27.93 -20.82
C ARG A 33 19.86 -28.51 -21.23
N GLU A 34 18.90 -28.48 -20.32
CA GLU A 34 17.52 -28.98 -20.53
C GLU A 34 16.51 -27.92 -20.10
N ILE A 35 16.04 -27.14 -21.08
CA ILE A 35 15.09 -26.05 -20.84
C ILE A 35 13.68 -26.64 -20.84
N ARG A 36 13.13 -26.86 -19.64
CA ARG A 36 11.84 -27.53 -19.44
C ARG A 36 10.72 -26.51 -19.25
N VAL A 37 10.00 -26.21 -20.32
CA VAL A 37 8.83 -25.33 -20.30
C VAL A 37 7.66 -26.08 -19.65
N ASP A 38 7.13 -25.51 -18.58
CA ASP A 38 5.96 -25.97 -17.84
C ASP A 38 4.67 -25.50 -18.52
N ARG A 39 4.57 -24.19 -18.74
CA ARG A 39 3.35 -23.53 -19.24
C ARG A 39 3.67 -22.32 -20.12
N LEU A 40 2.65 -21.81 -20.80
CA LEU A 40 2.69 -20.47 -21.36
C LEU A 40 2.04 -19.49 -20.37
N SER A 41 2.50 -18.24 -20.35
CA SER A 41 1.85 -17.19 -19.56
C SER A 41 0.44 -16.87 -20.07
N PRO A 42 -0.39 -16.16 -19.29
CA PRO A 42 -1.63 -15.58 -19.80
C PRO A 42 -1.39 -14.73 -21.07
N PRO A 43 -2.37 -14.68 -22.01
CA PRO A 43 -2.32 -13.81 -23.18
C PRO A 43 -2.46 -12.33 -22.81
N SER A 44 -2.18 -11.45 -23.77
CA SER A 44 -2.29 -10.00 -23.59
C SER A 44 -2.71 -9.29 -24.88
N GLU A 45 -3.74 -8.45 -24.80
CA GLU A 45 -4.21 -7.65 -25.95
C GLU A 45 -3.51 -6.27 -26.05
N ARG A 46 -2.67 -5.91 -25.08
CA ARG A 46 -1.98 -4.60 -25.02
C ARG A 46 -0.51 -4.68 -24.64
N CYS A 47 -0.19 -5.34 -23.53
CA CYS A 47 1.18 -5.38 -23.04
C CYS A 47 1.98 -6.48 -23.75
N LEU A 48 2.94 -6.09 -24.60
CA LEU A 48 3.94 -7.01 -25.16
C LEU A 48 4.78 -7.60 -24.00
N PRO A 49 5.18 -8.89 -24.03
CA PRO A 49 5.95 -9.50 -22.94
C PRO A 49 7.27 -8.79 -22.64
N LEU A 50 7.97 -8.30 -23.68
CA LEU A 50 9.19 -7.53 -23.52
C LEU A 50 8.97 -6.22 -22.77
N ALA A 51 7.81 -5.57 -22.91
CA ALA A 51 7.47 -4.35 -22.17
C ALA A 51 7.19 -4.63 -20.70
N VAL A 52 6.53 -5.74 -20.37
CA VAL A 52 6.36 -6.16 -18.97
C VAL A 52 7.71 -6.43 -18.32
N MET A 53 8.59 -7.18 -19.01
CA MET A 53 9.97 -7.42 -18.52
C MET A 53 10.76 -6.13 -18.37
N HIS A 54 10.65 -5.20 -19.31
CA HIS A 54 11.30 -3.90 -19.18
C HIS A 54 10.78 -3.09 -17.98
N THR A 55 9.52 -3.23 -17.58
CA THR A 55 8.99 -2.54 -16.39
C THR A 55 9.40 -3.18 -15.06
N VAL A 56 9.55 -4.51 -14.99
CA VAL A 56 9.71 -5.24 -13.71
C VAL A 56 11.04 -5.98 -13.54
N ALA A 57 11.86 -6.01 -14.58
CA ALA A 57 13.03 -6.89 -14.69
C ALA A 57 14.16 -6.25 -15.54
N VAL A 58 14.36 -4.94 -15.41
CA VAL A 58 15.47 -4.21 -16.08
C VAL A 58 16.80 -4.89 -15.77
N GLY A 59 17.59 -5.18 -16.80
CA GLY A 59 18.88 -5.86 -16.66
C GLY A 59 18.81 -7.37 -16.43
N ALA A 60 17.66 -7.95 -16.07
CA ALA A 60 17.52 -9.39 -15.76
C ALA A 60 17.46 -10.31 -17.00
N ARG A 61 17.88 -9.83 -18.18
CA ARG A 61 18.05 -10.63 -19.41
C ARG A 61 19.26 -11.55 -19.23
N CYS A 62 19.01 -12.74 -18.68
CA CYS A 62 20.03 -13.73 -18.32
C CYS A 62 20.56 -14.55 -19.51
N LEU A 63 19.80 -14.65 -20.60
CA LEU A 63 20.20 -15.36 -21.82
C LEU A 63 19.52 -14.82 -23.08
N VAL A 64 20.11 -15.18 -24.22
CA VAL A 64 19.43 -15.21 -25.53
C VAL A 64 19.61 -16.60 -26.14
N MET A 65 18.64 -17.06 -26.94
CA MET A 65 18.72 -18.35 -27.62
C MET A 65 17.99 -18.36 -28.96
N GLU A 66 18.51 -19.16 -29.90
CA GLU A 66 17.89 -19.39 -31.21
C GLU A 66 17.84 -20.90 -31.54
N SER A 67 16.77 -21.33 -32.21
CA SER A 67 16.71 -22.67 -32.79
C SER A 67 17.61 -22.78 -34.02
N ARG A 68 18.13 -23.98 -34.30
CA ARG A 68 18.83 -24.21 -35.58
C ARG A 68 17.87 -24.12 -36.79
N PRO A 69 18.39 -23.80 -37.98
CA PRO A 69 17.65 -23.98 -39.23
C PRO A 69 17.22 -25.45 -39.43
N PRO A 70 16.10 -25.70 -40.14
CA PRO A 70 15.85 -27.00 -40.77
C PRO A 70 17.01 -27.40 -41.69
N LYS A 71 17.27 -28.71 -41.82
CA LYS A 71 18.34 -29.24 -42.69
C LYS A 71 17.93 -29.34 -44.15
N ALA A 72 16.63 -29.46 -44.40
CA ALA A 72 16.03 -29.38 -45.74
C ALA A 72 14.79 -28.47 -45.72
N ALA A 73 14.47 -27.87 -46.87
CA ALA A 73 13.34 -26.94 -47.00
C ALA A 73 11.97 -27.60 -46.79
N ASP A 74 11.89 -28.92 -47.03
CA ASP A 74 10.66 -29.73 -46.91
C ASP A 74 10.46 -30.35 -45.51
N GLU A 75 11.38 -30.13 -44.56
CA GLU A 75 11.17 -30.58 -43.18
C GLU A 75 10.10 -29.72 -42.49
N PRO A 76 9.11 -30.33 -41.79
CA PRO A 76 8.11 -29.56 -41.05
C PRO A 76 8.78 -28.73 -39.94
N PRO A 77 8.34 -27.50 -39.68
CA PRO A 77 8.95 -26.64 -38.67
C PRO A 77 8.88 -27.31 -37.28
N PRO A 78 9.98 -27.31 -36.50
CA PRO A 78 9.99 -27.92 -35.17
C PRO A 78 8.87 -27.38 -34.26
N PRO A 79 8.31 -28.20 -33.33
CA PRO A 79 7.26 -27.73 -32.41
C PRO A 79 7.64 -26.47 -31.60
N LEU A 80 8.93 -26.26 -31.34
CA LEU A 80 9.49 -25.02 -30.78
C LEU A 80 9.15 -23.76 -31.59
N VAL A 81 9.12 -23.85 -32.93
CA VAL A 81 8.72 -22.75 -33.84
C VAL A 81 7.23 -22.48 -33.75
N ALA A 82 6.40 -23.53 -33.64
CA ALA A 82 4.97 -23.35 -33.41
C ALA A 82 4.68 -22.70 -32.04
N MET A 83 5.45 -23.03 -31.01
CA MET A 83 5.39 -22.37 -29.69
C MET A 83 5.83 -20.90 -29.76
N HIS A 84 6.94 -20.59 -30.45
CA HIS A 84 7.42 -19.23 -30.68
C HIS A 84 6.39 -18.37 -31.41
N ALA A 85 5.81 -18.87 -32.50
CA ALA A 85 4.76 -18.19 -33.24
C ALA A 85 3.48 -17.97 -32.41
N ALA A 86 3.12 -18.91 -31.54
CA ALA A 86 2.01 -18.75 -30.59
C ALA A 86 2.32 -17.70 -29.50
N CYS A 87 3.56 -17.64 -29.00
CA CYS A 87 4.01 -16.62 -28.06
C CYS A 87 3.97 -15.21 -28.66
N LEU A 88 4.44 -15.03 -29.90
CA LEU A 88 4.34 -13.75 -30.62
C LEU A 88 2.88 -13.34 -30.86
N ARG A 89 2.05 -14.24 -31.42
CA ARG A 89 0.66 -13.94 -31.79
C ARG A 89 -0.23 -13.62 -30.59
N ASP A 90 -0.05 -14.32 -29.47
CA ASP A 90 -0.92 -14.21 -28.30
C ASP A 90 -0.34 -13.30 -27.19
N ASN A 91 0.81 -12.66 -27.42
CA ASN A 91 1.62 -11.95 -26.43
C ASN A 91 1.90 -12.77 -25.15
N LYS A 92 2.43 -13.99 -25.32
CA LYS A 92 2.79 -14.90 -24.22
C LYS A 92 4.30 -15.08 -24.10
N THR A 93 4.72 -15.53 -22.93
CA THR A 93 6.05 -16.13 -22.70
C THR A 93 5.91 -17.63 -22.51
N ALA A 94 6.96 -18.38 -22.84
CA ALA A 94 7.10 -19.77 -22.37
C ALA A 94 7.82 -19.76 -21.02
N VAL A 95 7.24 -20.41 -20.02
CA VAL A 95 7.64 -20.29 -18.61
C VAL A 95 8.33 -21.57 -18.13
N VAL A 96 9.51 -21.41 -17.54
CA VAL A 96 10.38 -22.47 -17.02
C VAL A 96 10.55 -22.23 -15.50
N PRO A 97 9.99 -23.08 -14.62
CA PRO A 97 10.10 -22.90 -13.18
C PRO A 97 11.50 -23.24 -12.68
N LEU A 98 12.07 -22.39 -11.83
CA LEU A 98 13.42 -22.50 -11.27
C LEU A 98 13.43 -22.44 -9.73
N GLY A 99 12.32 -22.84 -9.09
CA GLY A 99 12.10 -22.73 -7.64
C GLY A 99 11.37 -21.43 -7.29
N GLU A 100 11.96 -20.59 -6.43
CA GLU A 100 11.47 -19.26 -6.05
C GLU A 100 11.43 -18.24 -7.19
N GLU A 101 11.94 -18.62 -8.37
CA GLU A 101 12.09 -17.80 -9.56
C GLU A 101 11.58 -18.56 -10.80
N GLU A 102 11.21 -17.82 -11.83
CA GLU A 102 10.80 -18.34 -13.13
C GLU A 102 11.65 -17.72 -14.24
N LEU A 103 12.12 -18.56 -15.15
CA LEU A 103 12.70 -18.12 -16.42
C LEU A 103 11.56 -18.00 -17.44
N HIS A 104 11.32 -16.77 -17.86
CA HIS A 104 10.37 -16.45 -18.92
C HIS A 104 11.12 -16.24 -20.23
N LEU A 105 10.78 -17.07 -21.23
CA LEU A 105 11.26 -16.99 -22.59
C LEU A 105 10.33 -16.07 -23.38
N VAL A 106 10.78 -14.84 -23.62
CA VAL A 106 10.11 -13.85 -24.47
C VAL A 106 10.44 -14.18 -25.92
N ALA A 107 9.44 -14.48 -26.73
CA ALA A 107 9.62 -14.70 -28.16
C ALA A 107 9.94 -13.36 -28.86
N MET A 108 10.96 -13.36 -29.70
CA MET A 108 11.45 -12.19 -30.43
C MET A 108 11.35 -12.40 -31.94
N THR A 109 11.04 -11.34 -32.67
CA THR A 109 11.23 -11.25 -34.13
C THR A 109 12.71 -11.02 -34.46
N SER A 110 13.17 -11.44 -35.63
CA SER A 110 14.57 -11.28 -36.09
C SER A 110 14.62 -10.43 -37.36
N GLY A 111 15.53 -9.46 -37.42
CA GLY A 111 15.77 -8.64 -38.62
C GLY A 111 16.33 -9.42 -39.81
N ARG A 112 16.77 -10.66 -39.58
CA ARG A 112 17.37 -11.55 -40.60
C ARG A 112 16.34 -12.28 -41.47
N ASN A 113 15.03 -12.09 -41.23
CA ASN A 113 13.93 -12.75 -41.94
C ASN A 113 14.04 -14.29 -41.96
N LEU A 114 14.51 -14.87 -40.85
CA LEU A 114 14.74 -16.31 -40.70
C LEU A 114 13.41 -17.08 -40.59
N THR A 115 12.89 -17.54 -41.72
CA THR A 115 11.72 -18.43 -41.77
C THR A 115 12.00 -19.74 -41.04
N ASN A 116 10.99 -20.28 -40.35
CA ASN A 116 11.07 -21.50 -39.54
C ASN A 116 12.16 -21.49 -38.44
N HIS A 117 12.52 -20.32 -37.90
CA HIS A 117 13.39 -20.20 -36.72
C HIS A 117 12.62 -19.63 -35.53
N ALA A 118 13.03 -20.03 -34.32
CA ALA A 118 12.50 -19.58 -33.05
C ALA A 118 13.59 -18.87 -32.25
N CYS A 119 13.44 -17.56 -32.06
CA CYS A 119 14.40 -16.72 -31.34
C CYS A 119 13.78 -16.18 -30.04
N PHE A 120 14.48 -16.33 -28.92
CA PHE A 120 13.98 -15.93 -27.60
C PHE A 120 15.01 -15.15 -26.79
N TRP A 121 14.53 -14.21 -25.98
CA TRP A 121 15.27 -13.60 -24.88
C TRP A 121 14.75 -14.15 -23.55
N GLY A 122 15.65 -14.60 -22.68
CA GLY A 122 15.29 -15.20 -21.39
C GLY A 122 15.48 -14.24 -20.22
N TYR A 123 14.41 -13.99 -19.49
CA TYR A 123 14.38 -13.15 -18.29
C TYR A 123 14.13 -14.00 -17.06
N LYS A 124 14.94 -13.81 -16.01
CA LYS A 124 14.78 -14.49 -14.72
C LYS A 124 14.12 -13.53 -13.74
N VAL A 125 12.98 -13.90 -13.19
CA VAL A 125 12.15 -13.07 -12.29
C VAL A 125 11.66 -13.89 -11.10
N PRO A 126 11.33 -13.27 -9.94
CA PRO A 126 10.65 -13.97 -8.85
C PRO A 126 9.34 -14.63 -9.32
N PHE A 127 9.02 -15.79 -8.76
CA PHE A 127 7.83 -16.56 -9.11
C PHE A 127 6.56 -15.70 -9.07
N GLY A 128 5.69 -15.85 -10.09
CA GLY A 128 4.42 -15.13 -10.18
C GLY A 128 4.50 -13.63 -10.54
N LEU A 129 5.62 -12.94 -10.30
CA LEU A 129 5.73 -11.46 -10.46
C LEU A 129 5.29 -10.97 -11.85
N TYR A 130 5.69 -11.68 -12.91
CA TYR A 130 5.29 -11.36 -14.28
C TYR A 130 3.77 -11.36 -14.46
N ASN A 131 3.06 -12.34 -13.89
CA ASN A 131 1.60 -12.46 -14.04
C ASN A 131 0.86 -11.37 -13.24
N SER A 132 1.33 -11.08 -12.02
CA SER A 132 0.81 -9.99 -11.19
C SER A 132 0.92 -8.65 -11.93
N CYS A 133 2.14 -8.31 -12.37
CA CYS A 133 2.39 -7.05 -13.04
C CYS A 133 1.79 -6.97 -14.45
N LEU A 134 1.73 -8.07 -15.22
CA LEU A 134 0.98 -8.11 -16.49
C LEU A 134 -0.50 -7.76 -16.27
N THR A 135 -1.12 -8.29 -15.23
CA THR A 135 -2.52 -8.01 -14.89
C THR A 135 -2.70 -6.54 -14.49
N MET A 136 -1.84 -6.02 -13.61
CA MET A 136 -1.86 -4.62 -13.19
C MET A 136 -1.65 -3.65 -14.36
N LEU A 137 -0.63 -3.90 -15.20
CA LEU A 137 -0.35 -3.11 -16.39
C LEU A 137 -1.56 -3.12 -17.34
N ASN A 138 -2.10 -4.29 -17.69
CA ASN A 138 -3.27 -4.41 -18.59
C ASN A 138 -4.49 -3.61 -18.09
N LEU A 139 -4.76 -3.63 -16.79
CA LEU A 139 -5.86 -2.88 -16.17
C LEU A 139 -5.59 -1.37 -16.02
N ARG A 140 -4.36 -0.91 -16.30
CA ARG A 140 -3.85 0.43 -15.95
C ARG A 140 -3.98 0.73 -14.44
N CYS A 141 -3.54 -0.25 -13.67
CA CYS A 141 -3.56 -0.29 -12.21
C CYS A 141 -2.12 -0.24 -11.65
N LEU A 142 -1.93 0.43 -10.52
CA LEU A 142 -0.66 0.49 -9.79
C LEU A 142 -0.83 -0.02 -8.35
N GLY A 143 0.26 -0.24 -7.62
CA GLY A 143 0.18 -0.47 -6.17
C GLY A 143 -0.04 0.86 -5.43
N ILE A 144 -0.85 0.85 -4.37
CA ILE A 144 -0.83 1.92 -3.36
C ILE A 144 -0.72 1.30 -1.96
N VAL A 145 0.21 1.82 -1.16
CA VAL A 145 0.46 1.37 0.21
C VAL A 145 0.16 2.53 1.15
N PHE A 146 -0.66 2.27 2.16
CA PHE A 146 -1.00 3.23 3.20
C PHE A 146 -0.33 2.87 4.53
N ASP A 147 0.13 3.87 5.27
CA ASP A 147 0.13 3.81 6.73
C ASP A 147 -1.25 4.18 7.30
N LEU A 148 -1.47 3.97 8.61
CA LEU A 148 -2.73 4.18 9.30
C LEU A 148 -2.67 5.36 10.28
N ASP A 149 -1.84 5.25 11.32
CA ASP A 149 -1.82 6.17 12.46
C ASP A 149 -1.07 7.45 12.13
N GLU A 150 -1.69 8.60 12.42
CA GLU A 150 -1.18 9.93 12.07
C GLU A 150 -1.03 10.16 10.53
N THR A 151 -1.23 9.13 9.70
CA THR A 151 -1.40 9.23 8.23
C THR A 151 -2.86 9.38 7.80
N LEU A 152 -3.72 8.40 8.15
CA LEU A 152 -5.14 8.31 7.77
C LEU A 152 -6.11 8.47 8.96
N ILE A 153 -5.67 8.13 10.17
CA ILE A 153 -6.50 8.12 11.39
C ILE A 153 -5.72 8.58 12.62
N VAL A 154 -6.44 8.88 13.70
CA VAL A 154 -5.88 8.89 15.07
C VAL A 154 -6.86 8.19 15.99
N ALA A 155 -6.45 7.08 16.62
CA ALA A 155 -7.22 6.43 17.69
C ALA A 155 -6.72 6.85 19.09
N ASN A 156 -7.64 6.84 20.06
CA ASN A 156 -7.32 6.98 21.47
C ASN A 156 -8.16 6.03 22.32
N THR A 157 -7.54 5.46 23.36
CA THR A 157 -8.22 4.82 24.49
C THR A 157 -8.42 5.84 25.62
N THR A 158 -9.19 5.48 26.65
CA THR A 158 -9.33 6.28 27.88
C THR A 158 -7.96 6.64 28.46
N ARG A 159 -7.02 5.68 28.49
CA ARG A 159 -5.66 5.86 29.00
C ARG A 159 -4.83 6.81 28.15
N THR A 160 -4.87 6.71 26.81
CA THR A 160 -4.08 7.63 25.97
C THR A 160 -4.63 9.05 25.98
N PHE A 161 -5.95 9.24 26.17
CA PHE A 161 -6.52 10.55 26.46
C PHE A 161 -6.00 11.12 27.78
N GLU A 162 -6.02 10.33 28.86
CA GLU A 162 -5.52 10.73 30.19
C GLU A 162 -4.03 11.09 30.14
N ASP A 163 -3.19 10.21 29.58
CA ASP A 163 -1.76 10.45 29.38
C ASP A 163 -1.47 11.75 28.60
N ARG A 164 -2.24 12.04 27.53
CA ARG A 164 -2.07 13.25 26.70
C ARG A 164 -2.53 14.51 27.46
N ILE A 165 -3.66 14.44 28.17
CA ILE A 165 -4.17 15.52 29.03
C ILE A 165 -3.16 15.85 30.14
N ASP A 166 -2.71 14.85 30.89
CA ASP A 166 -1.79 15.02 32.02
C ASP A 166 -0.39 15.48 31.56
N SER A 167 0.05 15.08 30.36
CA SER A 167 1.26 15.63 29.76
C SER A 167 1.11 17.10 29.35
N LEU A 168 -0.05 17.52 28.87
CA LEU A 168 -0.29 18.92 28.50
C LEU A 168 -0.48 19.80 29.73
N GLN A 169 -1.15 19.32 30.78
CA GLN A 169 -1.27 20.05 32.05
C GLN A 169 0.09 20.30 32.72
N ARG A 170 0.99 19.30 32.72
CA ARG A 170 2.37 19.43 33.23
C ARG A 170 3.26 20.35 32.38
N LYS A 171 3.00 20.46 31.07
CA LYS A 171 3.65 21.48 30.23
C LYS A 171 3.07 22.87 30.50
N LEU A 172 1.75 22.97 30.68
CA LEU A 172 1.01 24.22 30.89
C LEU A 172 1.39 24.92 32.20
N SER A 173 1.68 24.17 33.28
CA SER A 173 2.15 24.75 34.55
C SER A 173 3.50 25.47 34.44
N ASN A 174 4.26 25.20 33.39
CA ASN A 174 5.61 25.74 33.17
C ASN A 174 5.65 26.75 32.01
N GLU A 175 4.56 26.86 31.23
CA GLU A 175 4.45 27.80 30.12
C GLU A 175 4.13 29.21 30.63
N THR A 176 4.80 30.20 30.05
CA THR A 176 4.68 31.63 30.42
C THR A 176 4.11 32.50 29.30
N ASP A 177 4.08 32.01 28.06
CA ASP A 177 3.53 32.75 26.92
C ASP A 177 2.00 32.57 26.82
N PRO A 178 1.20 33.66 26.88
CA PRO A 178 -0.26 33.56 26.86
C PRO A 178 -0.84 32.96 25.57
N GLN A 179 -0.16 33.08 24.42
CA GLN A 179 -0.65 32.48 23.17
C GLN A 179 -0.53 30.95 23.23
N ARG A 180 0.64 30.42 23.63
CA ARG A 180 0.87 28.98 23.83
C ARG A 180 0.01 28.41 24.94
N MET A 181 -0.14 29.10 26.08
CA MET A 181 -1.07 28.68 27.15
C MET A 181 -2.51 28.51 26.63
N ASN A 182 -3.03 29.46 25.86
CA ASN A 182 -4.37 29.39 25.28
C ASN A 182 -4.51 28.26 24.25
N GLY A 183 -3.49 28.05 23.41
CA GLY A 183 -3.45 26.92 22.47
C GLY A 183 -3.52 25.56 23.17
N MET A 184 -2.72 25.38 24.22
CA MET A 184 -2.68 24.16 25.03
C MET A 184 -3.96 23.94 25.84
N LEU A 185 -4.57 24.99 26.40
CA LEU A 185 -5.88 24.92 27.05
C LEU A 185 -6.97 24.46 26.06
N ALA A 186 -6.95 24.98 24.83
CA ALA A 186 -7.87 24.56 23.79
C ALA A 186 -7.64 23.11 23.31
N GLU A 187 -6.39 22.64 23.27
CA GLU A 187 -6.05 21.24 22.99
C GLU A 187 -6.48 20.30 24.12
N ILE A 188 -6.18 20.63 25.39
CA ILE A 188 -6.65 19.89 26.57
C ILE A 188 -8.17 19.75 26.52
N LYS A 189 -8.89 20.84 26.20
CA LYS A 189 -10.35 20.79 26.05
C LYS A 189 -10.79 19.80 24.96
N ARG A 190 -10.16 19.81 23.77
CA ARG A 190 -10.51 18.87 22.68
C ARG A 190 -10.30 17.41 23.10
N TYR A 191 -9.24 17.08 23.85
CA TYR A 191 -9.08 15.73 24.42
C TYR A 191 -10.11 15.41 25.51
N GLN A 192 -10.51 16.38 26.34
CA GLN A 192 -11.54 16.20 27.38
C GLN A 192 -12.93 15.98 26.79
N ASP A 193 -13.31 16.77 25.78
CA ASP A 193 -14.58 16.66 25.05
C ASP A 193 -14.69 15.25 24.43
N ASP A 194 -13.67 14.78 23.71
CA ASP A 194 -13.63 13.44 23.10
C ASP A 194 -13.53 12.29 24.13
N ARG A 195 -12.76 12.45 25.22
CA ARG A 195 -12.72 11.47 26.32
C ARG A 195 -14.10 11.31 26.96
N SER A 196 -14.91 12.36 27.01
CA SER A 196 -16.30 12.28 27.51
C SER A 196 -17.22 11.48 26.58
N ILE A 197 -17.00 11.54 25.27
CA ILE A 197 -17.69 10.74 24.25
C ILE A 197 -17.30 9.26 24.39
N LEU A 198 -16.01 8.95 24.49
CA LEU A 198 -15.53 7.58 24.71
C LEU A 198 -16.05 6.99 26.02
N LYS A 199 -16.10 7.79 27.10
CA LYS A 199 -16.65 7.37 28.39
C LYS A 199 -18.12 6.96 28.30
N GLN A 200 -18.98 7.76 27.65
CA GLN A 200 -20.40 7.42 27.45
C GLN A 200 -20.56 6.06 26.74
N TYR A 201 -19.76 5.83 25.69
CA TYR A 201 -19.74 4.56 24.95
C TYR A 201 -19.28 3.37 25.80
N ILE A 202 -18.26 3.54 26.66
CA ILE A 202 -17.78 2.51 27.59
C ILE A 202 -18.84 2.17 28.65
N GLU A 203 -19.53 3.16 29.20
CA GLU A 203 -20.49 2.98 30.28
C GLU A 203 -21.83 2.41 29.77
N GLY A 204 -22.38 2.99 28.68
CA GLY A 204 -23.77 2.76 28.26
C GLY A 204 -24.00 2.19 26.86
N ASP A 205 -22.96 1.87 26.07
CA ASP A 205 -23.08 1.45 24.66
C ASP A 205 -23.87 2.46 23.78
N GLN A 206 -23.84 3.74 24.18
CA GLN A 206 -24.51 4.85 23.52
C GLN A 206 -23.76 6.17 23.76
N VAL A 207 -24.01 7.18 22.92
CA VAL A 207 -23.42 8.53 23.02
C VAL A 207 -24.51 9.56 22.73
N TYR A 208 -24.52 10.65 23.50
CA TYR A 208 -25.26 11.87 23.16
C TYR A 208 -24.33 12.87 22.50
N ASP A 209 -24.69 13.31 21.30
CA ASP A 209 -23.92 14.26 20.49
C ASP A 209 -24.88 15.24 19.79
N ASP A 210 -24.66 16.55 19.99
CA ASP A 210 -25.51 17.66 19.51
C ASP A 210 -27.04 17.44 19.68
N GLY A 211 -27.42 16.92 20.86
CA GLY A 211 -28.82 16.66 21.23
C GLY A 211 -29.41 15.35 20.68
N LYS A 212 -28.66 14.62 19.85
CA LYS A 212 -29.05 13.35 19.22
C LYS A 212 -28.39 12.18 19.95
N MET A 213 -29.17 11.15 20.25
CA MET A 213 -28.67 9.91 20.87
C MET A 213 -28.28 8.91 19.78
N TYR A 214 -27.03 8.47 19.80
CA TYR A 214 -26.49 7.41 18.96
C TYR A 214 -26.32 6.15 19.81
N LYS A 215 -26.74 4.99 19.31
CA LYS A 215 -26.58 3.69 19.97
C LYS A 215 -25.69 2.77 19.17
N VAL A 216 -24.96 1.90 19.85
CA VAL A 216 -24.16 0.81 19.23
C VAL A 216 -24.96 0.08 18.16
N GLN A 217 -24.34 -0.05 16.98
CA GLN A 217 -24.76 -0.94 15.91
C GLN A 217 -23.82 -2.15 15.88
N PRO A 218 -24.32 -3.38 15.74
CA PRO A 218 -23.49 -4.57 15.57
C PRO A 218 -22.94 -4.62 14.13
N GLU A 219 -21.64 -4.41 13.96
CA GLU A 219 -20.94 -4.64 12.68
C GLU A 219 -20.30 -6.05 12.70
N ILE A 220 -20.62 -6.88 11.72
CA ILE A 220 -20.00 -8.22 11.58
C ILE A 220 -18.61 -8.06 10.98
N VAL A 221 -17.61 -8.67 11.60
CA VAL A 221 -16.26 -8.85 11.06
C VAL A 221 -16.28 -10.08 10.14
N PRO A 222 -15.96 -9.95 8.84
CA PRO A 222 -15.77 -11.11 7.98
C PRO A 222 -14.63 -12.00 8.51
N PRO A 223 -14.75 -13.33 8.47
CA PRO A 223 -13.66 -14.20 8.90
C PRO A 223 -12.44 -14.02 7.99
N LEU A 224 -11.26 -13.90 8.61
CA LEU A 224 -9.97 -13.73 7.92
C LEU A 224 -9.37 -15.06 7.43
N SER A 225 -9.97 -16.19 7.83
CA SER A 225 -9.69 -17.54 7.33
C SER A 225 -10.90 -18.45 7.61
N ASP A 226 -11.03 -19.56 6.87
CA ASP A 226 -12.18 -20.48 6.97
C ASP A 226 -12.40 -21.09 8.38
N ASN A 227 -11.39 -21.05 9.26
CA ASN A 227 -11.44 -21.59 10.62
C ASN A 227 -11.76 -20.55 11.72
N HIS A 228 -12.10 -19.30 11.37
CA HIS A 228 -12.45 -18.28 12.36
C HIS A 228 -13.97 -18.04 12.45
N GLN A 229 -14.48 -17.97 13.69
CA GLN A 229 -15.86 -17.56 13.93
C GLN A 229 -16.05 -16.08 13.55
N SER A 230 -17.20 -15.76 12.96
CA SER A 230 -17.60 -14.38 12.65
C SER A 230 -17.76 -13.57 13.93
N LEU A 231 -16.85 -12.63 14.17
CA LEU A 231 -16.89 -11.74 15.33
C LEU A 231 -17.89 -10.59 15.09
N THR A 232 -18.56 -10.10 16.13
CA THR A 232 -19.39 -8.89 16.04
C THR A 232 -18.79 -7.76 16.86
N ARG A 233 -18.58 -6.60 16.22
CA ARG A 233 -18.06 -5.38 16.84
C ARG A 233 -19.22 -4.46 17.24
N PRO A 234 -19.24 -3.92 18.47
CA PRO A 234 -20.14 -2.83 18.82
C PRO A 234 -19.57 -1.53 18.25
N VAL A 235 -20.26 -0.88 17.31
CA VAL A 235 -19.74 0.31 16.62
C VAL A 235 -20.72 1.49 16.70
N ILE A 236 -20.20 2.71 16.89
CA ILE A 236 -20.95 3.96 16.66
C ILE A 236 -20.15 4.81 15.67
N ARG A 237 -20.79 5.29 14.59
CA ARG A 237 -20.19 6.19 13.60
C ARG A 237 -20.85 7.59 13.68
N LEU A 238 -20.12 8.57 14.21
CA LEU A 238 -20.51 9.98 14.26
C LEU A 238 -19.99 10.68 13.00
N GLN A 239 -20.69 10.46 11.88
CA GLN A 239 -20.25 10.86 10.54
C GLN A 239 -19.89 12.36 10.43
N GLU A 240 -20.74 13.22 10.99
CA GLU A 240 -20.59 14.69 10.96
C GLU A 240 -19.29 15.19 11.64
N LYS A 241 -18.69 14.38 12.52
CA LYS A 241 -17.45 14.70 13.26
C LYS A 241 -16.25 13.85 12.84
N ASN A 242 -16.43 12.99 11.83
CA ASN A 242 -15.47 11.96 11.40
C ASN A 242 -14.97 11.07 12.56
N ILE A 243 -15.82 10.80 13.56
CA ILE A 243 -15.50 9.95 14.72
C ILE A 243 -16.15 8.58 14.56
N ILE A 244 -15.42 7.53 14.90
CA ILE A 244 -15.94 6.16 15.08
C ILE A 244 -15.53 5.64 16.46
N LEU A 245 -16.43 4.95 17.13
CA LEU A 245 -16.18 4.23 18.39
C LEU A 245 -16.28 2.72 18.12
N THR A 246 -15.29 1.95 18.55
CA THR A 246 -15.27 0.47 18.46
C THR A 246 -14.53 -0.14 19.67
N ARG A 247 -14.40 -1.47 19.72
CA ARG A 247 -13.60 -2.21 20.72
C ARG A 247 -12.67 -3.20 20.03
N ILE A 248 -11.38 -3.17 20.37
CA ILE A 248 -10.37 -4.10 19.80
C ILE A 248 -10.60 -5.55 20.24
N ASN A 249 -11.24 -5.76 21.40
CA ASN A 249 -11.89 -7.02 21.81
C ASN A 249 -13.33 -6.72 22.25
N PRO A 250 -14.38 -7.23 21.57
CA PRO A 250 -15.75 -6.77 21.82
C PRO A 250 -16.30 -7.22 23.18
N LEU A 251 -15.65 -8.21 23.81
CA LEU A 251 -15.97 -8.71 25.15
C LEU A 251 -15.36 -7.85 26.27
N ILE A 252 -14.31 -7.07 25.98
CA ILE A 252 -13.56 -6.29 26.97
C ILE A 252 -13.79 -4.80 26.73
N ARG A 253 -14.64 -4.18 27.57
CA ARG A 253 -15.00 -2.75 27.46
C ARG A 253 -13.79 -1.81 27.55
N ASP A 254 -12.73 -2.18 28.25
CA ASP A 254 -11.52 -1.35 28.37
C ASP A 254 -10.69 -1.28 27.07
N THR A 255 -10.94 -2.18 26.11
CA THR A 255 -10.36 -2.08 24.74
C THR A 255 -11.14 -1.14 23.82
N SER A 256 -12.01 -0.31 24.38
CA SER A 256 -12.76 0.72 23.64
C SER A 256 -11.82 1.82 23.13
N VAL A 257 -11.97 2.16 21.86
CA VAL A 257 -11.22 3.22 21.18
C VAL A 257 -12.15 4.21 20.51
N LEU A 258 -11.81 5.50 20.60
CA LEU A 258 -12.35 6.57 19.78
C LEU A 258 -11.35 6.85 18.66
N VAL A 259 -11.79 6.64 17.43
CA VAL A 259 -11.01 6.79 16.20
C VAL A 259 -11.51 8.02 15.45
N ARG A 260 -10.64 9.00 15.23
CA ARG A 260 -10.89 10.08 14.26
C ARG A 260 -10.37 9.62 12.90
N LEU A 261 -11.22 9.69 11.87
CA LEU A 261 -10.80 9.57 10.48
C LEU A 261 -10.30 10.92 9.97
N ARG A 262 -9.28 10.92 9.11
CA ARG A 262 -8.83 12.13 8.44
C ARG A 262 -9.85 12.60 7.39
N PRO A 263 -10.15 13.90 7.29
CA PRO A 263 -11.10 14.42 6.31
C PRO A 263 -10.76 14.03 4.86
N ALA A 264 -11.80 13.91 4.03
CA ALA A 264 -11.72 13.47 2.63
C ALA A 264 -11.21 12.03 2.40
N TRP A 265 -11.27 11.14 3.40
CA TRP A 265 -11.02 9.70 3.19
C TRP A 265 -11.95 9.10 2.13
N GLU A 266 -13.26 9.36 2.17
CA GLU A 266 -14.20 8.79 1.19
C GLU A 266 -13.99 9.34 -0.24
N ASP A 267 -13.47 10.56 -0.41
CA ASP A 267 -13.05 11.09 -1.73
C ASP A 267 -11.87 10.29 -2.30
N LEU A 268 -10.89 9.96 -1.45
CA LEU A 268 -9.76 9.12 -1.81
C LEU A 268 -10.21 7.68 -2.07
N ARG A 269 -10.96 7.06 -1.15
CA ARG A 269 -11.53 5.70 -1.31
C ARG A 269 -12.33 5.58 -2.60
N SER A 270 -13.23 6.53 -2.86
CA SER A 270 -14.04 6.58 -4.10
C SER A 270 -13.19 6.74 -5.36
N TYR A 271 -12.06 7.45 -5.29
CA TYR A 271 -11.12 7.55 -6.40
C TYR A 271 -10.45 6.19 -6.71
N LEU A 272 -10.04 5.42 -5.70
CA LEU A 272 -9.28 4.17 -5.88
C LEU A 272 -10.08 3.08 -6.64
N ILE A 273 -11.41 3.05 -6.50
CA ILE A 273 -12.30 2.01 -7.07
C ILE A 273 -13.36 2.54 -8.06
N ALA A 274 -13.16 3.75 -8.58
CA ALA A 274 -14.17 4.46 -9.39
C ALA A 274 -14.64 3.69 -10.63
N ARG A 275 -15.95 3.77 -10.93
CA ARG A 275 -16.61 3.15 -12.10
C ARG A 275 -16.43 1.62 -12.18
N GLY A 276 -16.31 0.95 -11.04
CA GLY A 276 -16.20 -0.52 -10.97
C GLY A 276 -14.86 -1.07 -11.47
N ARG A 277 -13.81 -0.24 -11.49
CA ARG A 277 -12.45 -0.64 -11.85
C ARG A 277 -11.48 -0.12 -10.80
N LYS A 278 -10.61 -1.00 -10.30
CA LYS A 278 -9.50 -0.60 -9.44
C LYS A 278 -8.50 0.25 -10.23
N ARG A 279 -8.29 1.49 -9.80
CA ARG A 279 -7.18 2.35 -10.25
C ARG A 279 -5.87 1.98 -9.57
N PHE A 280 -5.97 1.46 -8.34
CA PHE A 280 -4.86 0.93 -7.58
C PHE A 280 -5.26 -0.38 -6.90
N GLU A 281 -4.30 -1.29 -6.76
CA GLU A 281 -4.35 -2.38 -5.78
C GLU A 281 -3.83 -1.86 -4.45
N VAL A 282 -4.63 -2.02 -3.39
CA VAL A 282 -4.37 -1.40 -2.08
C VAL A 282 -3.71 -2.38 -1.12
N TYR A 283 -2.76 -1.88 -0.33
CA TYR A 283 -1.97 -2.57 0.69
C TYR A 283 -1.82 -1.65 1.92
N VAL A 284 -1.46 -2.22 3.07
CA VAL A 284 -1.21 -1.48 4.31
C VAL A 284 0.15 -1.85 4.90
N CYS A 285 0.93 -0.86 5.30
CA CYS A 285 2.25 -1.04 5.93
C CYS A 285 2.40 -0.07 7.10
N THR A 286 2.23 -0.56 8.32
CA THR A 286 2.19 0.25 9.54
C THR A 286 3.10 -0.26 10.65
N MET A 287 3.40 0.58 11.65
CA MET A 287 4.14 0.23 12.86
C MET A 287 3.23 -0.09 14.07
N ALA A 288 1.92 -0.17 13.82
CA ALA A 288 0.93 -0.58 14.80
C ALA A 288 0.79 -2.11 14.90
N GLU A 289 0.23 -2.59 16.02
CA GLU A 289 -0.01 -4.02 16.26
C GLU A 289 -1.13 -4.58 15.38
N ARG A 290 -1.07 -5.88 15.09
CA ARG A 290 -1.88 -6.50 14.02
C ARG A 290 -3.39 -6.43 14.24
N ASP A 291 -3.86 -6.76 15.44
CA ASP A 291 -5.30 -6.77 15.74
C ASP A 291 -5.90 -5.36 15.73
N TYR A 292 -5.11 -4.37 16.14
CA TYR A 292 -5.44 -2.96 16.00
C TYR A 292 -5.51 -2.55 14.53
N ALA A 293 -4.46 -2.81 13.75
CA ALA A 293 -4.36 -2.41 12.34
C ALA A 293 -5.48 -3.04 11.48
N LEU A 294 -5.85 -4.29 11.76
CA LEU A 294 -6.97 -4.97 11.11
C LEU A 294 -8.32 -4.32 11.44
N GLU A 295 -8.59 -3.97 12.71
CA GLU A 295 -9.81 -3.26 13.08
C GLU A 295 -9.85 -1.85 12.49
N MET A 296 -8.74 -1.10 12.53
CA MET A 296 -8.66 0.24 11.94
C MET A 296 -8.91 0.22 10.43
N TRP A 297 -8.33 -0.75 9.70
CA TRP A 297 -8.63 -0.90 8.27
C TRP A 297 -10.09 -1.30 8.01
N ARG A 298 -10.68 -2.16 8.86
CA ARG A 298 -12.11 -2.52 8.78
C ARG A 298 -13.03 -1.30 9.01
N LEU A 299 -12.60 -0.29 9.77
CA LEU A 299 -13.33 0.96 9.89
C LEU A 299 -13.25 1.83 8.62
N LEU A 300 -12.10 1.83 7.94
CA LEU A 300 -11.80 2.59 6.71
C LEU A 300 -12.41 1.98 5.45
N ASP A 301 -12.47 0.65 5.34
CA ASP A 301 -13.08 -0.07 4.21
C ASP A 301 -14.08 -1.15 4.69
N PRO A 302 -15.22 -0.74 5.30
CA PRO A 302 -16.18 -1.67 5.90
C PRO A 302 -16.84 -2.61 4.88
N ASP A 303 -16.86 -2.22 3.60
CA ASP A 303 -17.37 -3.04 2.51
C ASP A 303 -16.36 -4.08 1.96
N SER A 304 -15.09 -4.05 2.39
CA SER A 304 -13.98 -4.82 1.77
C SER A 304 -13.83 -4.60 0.25
N ARG A 305 -13.98 -3.35 -0.22
CA ARG A 305 -13.93 -2.97 -1.65
C ARG A 305 -12.54 -2.57 -2.15
N LEU A 306 -11.69 -2.03 -1.28
CA LEU A 306 -10.27 -1.76 -1.56
C LEU A 306 -9.49 -3.07 -1.49
N ILE A 307 -9.61 -3.75 -0.34
CA ILE A 307 -8.95 -5.04 -0.06
C ILE A 307 -10.05 -6.05 0.30
N ASN A 308 -10.07 -7.19 -0.40
CA ASN A 308 -10.99 -8.28 -0.09
C ASN A 308 -10.62 -8.90 1.27
N SER A 309 -11.62 -9.28 2.08
CA SER A 309 -11.39 -9.80 3.44
C SER A 309 -10.46 -11.02 3.50
N VAL A 310 -10.49 -11.89 2.48
CA VAL A 310 -9.61 -13.07 2.38
C VAL A 310 -8.15 -12.66 2.14
N GLN A 311 -7.92 -11.55 1.42
CA GLN A 311 -6.58 -11.03 1.09
C GLN A 311 -6.08 -10.00 2.13
N LEU A 312 -6.91 -9.59 3.08
CA LEU A 312 -6.56 -8.55 4.06
C LEU A 312 -5.42 -8.99 4.97
N SER A 313 -5.37 -10.28 5.36
CA SER A 313 -4.27 -10.85 6.13
C SER A 313 -2.91 -10.69 5.44
N ASP A 314 -2.86 -10.94 4.13
CA ASP A 314 -1.60 -11.01 3.38
C ASP A 314 -1.10 -9.62 2.97
N ARG A 315 -2.02 -8.67 2.76
CA ARG A 315 -1.73 -7.28 2.39
C ARG A 315 -1.59 -6.32 3.58
N MET A 316 -1.73 -6.81 4.81
CA MET A 316 -1.56 -6.06 6.06
C MET A 316 -0.20 -6.40 6.68
N VAL A 317 0.79 -5.52 6.49
CA VAL A 317 2.13 -5.66 7.06
C VAL A 317 2.29 -4.77 8.29
N CYS A 318 2.59 -5.40 9.42
CA CYS A 318 2.91 -4.75 10.69
C CYS A 318 4.41 -4.83 10.95
N VAL A 319 5.11 -3.71 10.89
CA VAL A 319 6.56 -3.60 11.08
C VAL A 319 6.87 -3.37 12.56
N LYS A 320 7.81 -4.16 13.11
CA LYS A 320 8.22 -4.05 14.51
C LYS A 320 8.98 -2.74 14.75
N SER A 321 8.89 -2.21 15.98
CA SER A 321 9.71 -1.06 16.41
C SER A 321 11.21 -1.32 16.17
N GLY A 322 11.94 -0.28 15.79
CA GLY A 322 13.36 -0.36 15.41
C GLY A 322 13.64 -0.88 13.99
N LEU A 323 12.65 -1.42 13.26
CA LEU A 323 12.80 -1.84 11.87
C LEU A 323 12.21 -0.82 10.89
N LYS A 324 12.70 -0.82 9.64
CA LYS A 324 12.16 0.00 8.55
C LYS A 324 11.06 -0.70 7.76
N LYS A 325 10.14 0.09 7.21
CA LYS A 325 9.18 -0.32 6.19
C LYS A 325 9.89 -0.49 4.84
N SER A 326 9.53 -1.49 4.05
CA SER A 326 10.04 -1.65 2.68
C SER A 326 8.99 -2.28 1.76
N LEU A 327 8.93 -1.82 0.51
CA LEU A 327 8.04 -2.35 -0.52
C LEU A 327 8.33 -3.83 -0.82
N LEU A 328 9.56 -4.29 -0.64
CA LEU A 328 9.93 -5.71 -0.78
C LEU A 328 9.22 -6.61 0.25
N ASN A 329 8.95 -6.08 1.45
CA ASN A 329 8.24 -6.79 2.51
C ASN A 329 6.72 -6.67 2.36
N VAL A 330 6.23 -5.57 1.77
CA VAL A 330 4.80 -5.41 1.42
C VAL A 330 4.41 -6.36 0.28
N PHE A 331 5.29 -6.55 -0.71
CA PHE A 331 5.09 -7.48 -1.83
C PHE A 331 5.88 -8.78 -1.65
N HIS A 332 5.76 -9.36 -0.45
CA HIS A 332 6.38 -10.65 -0.11
C HIS A 332 5.90 -11.77 -1.05
N ASP A 333 4.60 -11.76 -1.38
CA ASP A 333 3.89 -12.66 -2.30
C ASP A 333 4.12 -12.37 -3.80
N ARG A 334 4.95 -11.36 -4.13
CA ARG A 334 5.20 -10.89 -5.51
C ARG A 334 3.95 -10.38 -6.24
N SER A 335 2.98 -9.85 -5.49
CA SER A 335 1.77 -9.19 -6.03
C SER A 335 2.02 -7.88 -6.76
N CYS A 336 3.17 -7.22 -6.56
CA CYS A 336 3.55 -5.99 -7.24
C CYS A 336 5.08 -5.84 -7.33
N HIS A 337 5.55 -5.09 -8.32
CA HIS A 337 6.94 -4.63 -8.40
C HIS A 337 7.07 -3.27 -7.68
N PRO A 338 8.09 -3.02 -6.84
CA PRO A 338 8.24 -1.76 -6.10
C PRO A 338 8.14 -0.49 -6.96
N GLY A 339 8.73 -0.49 -8.17
CA GLY A 339 8.64 0.63 -9.12
C GLY A 339 7.23 0.93 -9.65
N MET A 340 6.26 0.04 -9.43
CA MET A 340 4.85 0.21 -9.77
C MET A 340 3.98 0.63 -8.56
N ALA A 341 4.57 0.95 -7.41
CA ALA A 341 3.85 1.25 -6.18
C ALA A 341 4.07 2.68 -5.66
N LEU A 342 2.99 3.33 -5.27
CA LEU A 342 2.96 4.59 -4.52
C LEU A 342 2.80 4.28 -3.03
N VAL A 343 3.56 4.96 -2.18
CA VAL A 343 3.36 4.94 -0.72
C VAL A 343 2.76 6.28 -0.28
N ILE A 344 1.82 6.26 0.66
CA ILE A 344 1.32 7.44 1.37
C ILE A 344 1.48 7.18 2.87
N ASP A 345 2.28 8.02 3.51
CA ASP A 345 2.82 7.87 4.87
C ASP A 345 3.16 9.28 5.40
N ASP A 346 3.10 9.51 6.70
CA ASP A 346 3.47 10.81 7.28
C ASP A 346 5.00 10.98 7.43
N ARG A 347 5.78 9.89 7.34
CA ARG A 347 7.21 9.86 7.66
C ARG A 347 8.06 9.20 6.57
N LEU A 348 8.88 10.02 5.90
CA LEU A 348 9.83 9.51 4.89
C LEU A 348 10.85 8.51 5.48
N LYS A 349 11.45 8.83 6.63
CA LYS A 349 12.64 8.12 7.13
C LYS A 349 12.38 6.77 7.81
N VAL A 350 11.11 6.40 8.04
CA VAL A 350 10.75 5.04 8.47
C VAL A 350 10.80 4.03 7.31
N TRP A 351 10.91 4.49 6.05
CA TRP A 351 11.09 3.63 4.89
C TRP A 351 12.57 3.38 4.56
N ASP A 352 12.83 2.21 3.97
CA ASP A 352 14.09 1.86 3.31
C ASP A 352 14.47 2.92 2.27
N GLU A 353 15.76 3.25 2.22
CA GLU A 353 16.26 4.36 1.38
C GLU A 353 15.97 4.17 -0.11
N LYS A 354 16.06 2.92 -0.58
CA LYS A 354 15.69 2.50 -1.95
C LYS A 354 14.21 2.70 -2.31
N ASP A 355 13.35 2.84 -1.30
CA ASP A 355 11.89 2.96 -1.40
C ASP A 355 11.41 4.40 -1.13
N GLN A 356 12.23 5.25 -0.48
CA GLN A 356 11.88 6.63 -0.11
C GLN A 356 11.46 7.51 -1.30
N SER A 357 12.03 7.30 -2.49
CA SER A 357 11.62 8.02 -3.71
C SER A 357 10.18 7.75 -4.15
N ARG A 358 9.50 6.75 -3.57
CA ARG A 358 8.11 6.37 -3.89
C ARG A 358 7.11 6.77 -2.81
N VAL A 359 7.56 7.52 -1.79
CA VAL A 359 6.75 7.97 -0.65
C VAL A 359 6.26 9.40 -0.87
N HIS A 360 4.95 9.55 -1.09
CA HIS A 360 4.29 10.84 -0.94
C HIS A 360 4.08 11.12 0.56
N VAL A 361 4.96 11.95 1.12
CA VAL A 361 4.87 12.40 2.50
C VAL A 361 3.67 13.33 2.68
N VAL A 362 2.78 13.00 3.60
CA VAL A 362 1.69 13.89 4.04
C VAL A 362 2.02 14.50 5.41
N PRO A 363 1.53 15.70 5.77
CA PRO A 363 1.65 16.18 7.15
C PRO A 363 0.99 15.21 8.14
N ALA A 364 1.54 15.06 9.34
CA ALA A 364 0.94 14.23 10.39
C ALA A 364 -0.45 14.77 10.80
N PHE A 365 -1.46 13.89 10.79
CA PHE A 365 -2.84 14.15 11.14
C PHE A 365 -2.95 14.37 12.65
N THR A 366 -2.91 15.64 13.07
CA THR A 366 -2.87 16.03 14.49
C THR A 366 -4.13 16.80 14.90
N PRO A 367 -5.34 16.20 14.85
CA PRO A 367 -6.62 16.92 14.98
C PRO A 367 -6.84 17.58 16.35
N TYR A 368 -6.07 17.21 17.37
CA TYR A 368 -6.12 17.82 18.69
C TYR A 368 -5.15 19.02 18.81
N TYR A 369 -3.95 18.93 18.27
CA TYR A 369 -2.95 20.01 18.32
C TYR A 369 -3.29 21.13 17.33
N ALA A 370 -3.49 20.79 16.05
CA ALA A 370 -3.69 21.74 14.96
C ALA A 370 -4.93 21.43 14.10
N PRO A 371 -6.16 21.37 14.66
CA PRO A 371 -7.39 21.11 13.89
C PRO A 371 -7.59 22.04 12.69
N GLN A 372 -7.11 23.29 12.79
CA GLN A 372 -7.16 24.28 11.71
C GLN A 372 -6.35 23.87 10.46
N ALA A 373 -5.35 22.99 10.58
CA ALA A 373 -4.60 22.49 9.42
C ALA A 373 -5.44 21.56 8.53
N GLU A 374 -6.43 20.87 9.09
CA GLU A 374 -7.36 20.01 8.36
C GLU A 374 -8.66 20.75 7.97
N ALA A 375 -9.04 21.79 8.72
CA ALA A 375 -10.30 22.50 8.56
C ALA A 375 -10.22 23.82 7.76
N ASN A 376 -9.08 24.54 7.81
CA ASN A 376 -8.93 25.85 7.17
C ASN A 376 -8.14 25.79 5.84
N CYS A 377 -7.54 24.66 5.50
CA CYS A 377 -6.93 24.45 4.19
C CYS A 377 -8.02 24.37 3.11
N SER A 378 -7.85 25.12 2.02
CA SER A 378 -8.81 25.18 0.90
C SER A 378 -8.97 23.84 0.16
N ILE A 379 -8.02 22.91 0.34
CA ILE A 379 -8.05 21.53 -0.15
C ILE A 379 -7.58 20.64 1.02
N PRO A 380 -8.39 19.67 1.50
CA PRO A 380 -7.96 18.72 2.53
C PRO A 380 -6.79 17.86 2.08
N VAL A 381 -5.95 17.41 3.03
CA VAL A 381 -4.71 16.66 2.72
C VAL A 381 -4.98 15.39 1.91
N LEU A 382 -6.04 14.63 2.20
CA LEU A 382 -6.38 13.44 1.40
C LEU A 382 -6.91 13.76 -0.01
N CYS A 383 -7.42 14.97 -0.24
CA CYS A 383 -7.72 15.46 -1.59
C CYS A 383 -6.43 15.81 -2.37
N VAL A 384 -5.39 16.31 -1.70
CA VAL A 384 -4.05 16.47 -2.32
C VAL A 384 -3.45 15.11 -2.65
N ALA A 385 -3.44 14.17 -1.69
CA ALA A 385 -2.98 12.79 -1.87
C ALA A 385 -3.69 12.08 -3.04
N ARG A 386 -5.01 12.25 -3.17
CA ARG A 386 -5.82 11.77 -4.31
C ARG A 386 -5.38 12.37 -5.65
N ASN A 387 -5.06 13.67 -5.67
CA ASN A 387 -4.58 14.35 -6.88
C ASN A 387 -3.17 13.86 -7.26
N VAL A 388 -2.26 13.70 -6.29
CA VAL A 388 -0.92 13.13 -6.48
C VAL A 388 -1.02 11.71 -7.03
N ALA A 389 -1.83 10.83 -6.43
CA ALA A 389 -2.08 9.49 -6.95
C ALA A 389 -2.65 9.49 -8.38
N CYS A 390 -3.45 10.50 -8.74
CA CYS A 390 -3.94 10.67 -10.11
C CYS A 390 -2.84 11.11 -11.09
N ASN A 391 -1.96 12.02 -10.68
CA ASN A 391 -0.84 12.52 -11.48
C ASN A 391 0.22 11.42 -11.69
N VAL A 392 0.63 10.75 -10.61
CA VAL A 392 1.57 9.61 -10.63
C VAL A 392 1.09 8.52 -11.59
N ARG A 393 -0.17 8.08 -11.45
CA ARG A 393 -0.74 7.05 -12.32
C ARG A 393 -0.94 7.53 -13.76
N GLY A 394 -1.17 8.83 -13.96
CA GLY A 394 -1.22 9.47 -15.27
C GLY A 394 0.13 9.45 -15.98
N GLY A 395 1.18 9.95 -15.33
CA GLY A 395 2.55 9.99 -15.83
C GLY A 395 3.09 8.59 -16.14
N PHE A 396 2.99 7.66 -15.18
CA PHE A 396 3.44 6.27 -15.36
C PHE A 396 2.82 5.61 -16.60
N PHE A 397 1.49 5.70 -16.76
CA PHE A 397 0.85 5.07 -17.91
C PHE A 397 0.99 5.85 -19.22
N LYS A 398 1.22 7.17 -19.17
CA LYS A 398 1.62 7.93 -20.34
C LYS A 398 2.98 7.45 -20.85
N ASP A 399 3.99 7.39 -19.99
CA ASP A 399 5.33 6.97 -20.38
C ASP A 399 5.37 5.48 -20.78
N PHE A 400 4.56 4.63 -20.16
CA PHE A 400 4.39 3.24 -20.59
C PHE A 400 3.71 3.12 -21.96
N ASP A 401 2.54 3.76 -22.17
CA ASP A 401 1.74 3.59 -23.40
C ASP A 401 2.29 4.40 -24.59
N GLU A 402 2.71 5.63 -24.38
CA GLU A 402 3.15 6.57 -25.43
C GLU A 402 4.67 6.56 -25.62
N GLY A 403 5.44 6.23 -24.58
CA GLY A 403 6.91 6.20 -24.62
C GLY A 403 7.51 4.80 -24.83
N LEU A 404 7.15 3.84 -23.98
CA LEU A 404 7.80 2.52 -23.89
C LEU A 404 7.26 1.53 -24.91
N LEU A 405 5.93 1.34 -25.00
CA LEU A 405 5.31 0.37 -25.92
C LEU A 405 5.70 0.60 -27.40
N PRO A 406 5.72 1.84 -27.95
CA PRO A 406 6.08 2.05 -29.35
C PRO A 406 7.54 1.68 -29.63
N ARG A 407 8.46 2.04 -28.73
CA ARG A 407 9.90 1.73 -28.85
C ARG A 407 10.18 0.24 -28.74
N ILE A 408 9.52 -0.46 -27.80
CA ILE A 408 9.68 -1.91 -27.63
C ILE A 408 9.10 -2.69 -28.81
N THR A 409 8.08 -2.17 -29.50
CA THR A 409 7.52 -2.79 -30.70
C THR A 409 8.51 -2.83 -31.88
N SER A 410 9.50 -1.93 -31.91
CA SER A 410 10.58 -1.93 -32.91
C SER A 410 11.82 -2.77 -32.55
N VAL A 411 11.87 -3.38 -31.36
CA VAL A 411 13.05 -4.14 -30.90
C VAL A 411 13.11 -5.54 -31.53
N LEU A 412 14.25 -5.87 -32.11
CA LEU A 412 14.55 -7.14 -32.74
C LEU A 412 15.45 -8.02 -31.86
N TYR A 413 15.46 -9.32 -32.13
CA TYR A 413 16.26 -10.33 -31.41
C TYR A 413 17.77 -10.00 -31.39
N GLU A 414 18.27 -9.39 -32.46
CA GLU A 414 19.66 -8.99 -32.60
C GLU A 414 20.10 -7.81 -31.70
N ASP A 415 19.14 -7.08 -31.10
CA ASP A 415 19.41 -5.78 -30.48
C ASP A 415 20.01 -5.85 -29.06
N GLU A 416 20.82 -4.84 -28.75
CA GLU A 416 21.33 -4.55 -27.41
C GLU A 416 20.39 -3.53 -26.73
N ILE A 417 19.80 -3.91 -25.59
CA ILE A 417 18.79 -3.11 -24.86
C ILE A 417 19.34 -1.79 -24.27
N GLN A 418 20.65 -1.54 -24.41
CA GLN A 418 21.35 -0.41 -23.78
C GLN A 418 20.80 0.97 -24.21
N ASP A 419 20.16 1.06 -25.38
CA ASP A 419 19.56 2.29 -25.92
C ASP A 419 18.06 2.48 -25.62
N ILE A 420 17.44 1.60 -24.80
CA ILE A 420 16.08 1.81 -24.29
C ILE A 420 16.15 2.66 -23.01
N SER A 421 15.26 3.66 -22.89
CA SER A 421 15.20 4.51 -21.68
C SER A 421 14.86 3.70 -20.44
N SER A 422 15.28 4.19 -19.27
CA SER A 422 14.90 3.66 -17.97
C SER A 422 13.41 3.32 -17.87
N ALA A 423 13.10 2.22 -17.20
CA ALA A 423 11.72 1.83 -16.94
C ALA A 423 10.93 2.95 -16.26
N PRO A 424 9.61 3.07 -16.52
CA PRO A 424 8.76 3.94 -15.73
C PRO A 424 8.76 3.46 -14.28
N ASP A 425 9.03 4.37 -13.36
CA ASP A 425 9.00 4.15 -11.92
C ASP A 425 8.12 5.23 -11.29
N VAL A 426 7.24 4.85 -10.36
CA VAL A 426 6.35 5.77 -9.63
C VAL A 426 7.08 6.98 -9.05
N GLY A 427 8.32 6.81 -8.57
CA GLY A 427 9.10 7.91 -7.99
C GLY A 427 9.40 9.05 -8.97
N ASN A 428 9.51 8.75 -10.27
CA ASN A 428 9.76 9.77 -11.30
C ASN A 428 8.60 10.76 -11.50
N TYR A 429 7.42 10.46 -10.92
CA TYR A 429 6.21 11.27 -11.03
C TYR A 429 5.79 11.90 -9.69
N LEU A 430 6.58 11.69 -8.62
CA LEU A 430 6.44 12.33 -7.32
C LEU A 430 7.25 13.63 -7.28
N ILE A 431 6.86 14.57 -8.15
CA ILE A 431 7.50 15.88 -8.28
C ILE A 431 7.36 16.66 -6.96
N SER A 432 8.49 17.00 -6.33
CA SER A 432 8.54 18.13 -5.38
C SER A 432 8.44 19.44 -6.16
N GLU A 433 7.63 20.39 -5.70
CA GLU A 433 7.18 21.53 -6.51
C GLU A 433 8.32 22.41 -7.09
N ASP A 434 9.50 22.40 -6.46
CA ASP A 434 10.71 23.11 -6.93
C ASP A 434 11.31 22.55 -8.24
N GLU A 435 11.23 21.24 -8.52
CA GLU A 435 11.94 20.64 -9.67
C GLU A 435 11.34 21.04 -11.02
N ASN A 436 10.04 21.40 -11.06
CA ASN A 436 9.38 21.88 -12.28
C ASN A 436 10.00 23.19 -12.83
N VAL A 437 10.71 23.96 -11.98
CA VAL A 437 11.44 25.17 -12.41
C VAL A 437 12.79 24.79 -13.04
N ALA A 438 13.45 23.75 -12.54
CA ALA A 438 14.75 23.29 -13.03
C ALA A 438 14.67 22.54 -14.38
N VAL A 439 13.57 21.82 -14.63
CA VAL A 439 13.37 21.10 -15.91
C VAL A 439 13.22 22.06 -17.11
N VAL A 440 12.77 23.30 -16.88
CA VAL A 440 12.68 24.34 -17.92
C VAL A 440 14.00 25.10 -18.13
N ASN A 441 14.78 25.31 -17.08
CA ASN A 441 16.08 26.00 -17.12
C ASN A 441 17.20 25.06 -16.67
N GLY A 442 17.79 24.34 -17.62
CA GLY A 442 18.79 23.30 -17.37
C GLY A 442 20.13 23.79 -16.83
N ASN A 443 20.18 24.19 -15.56
CA ASN A 443 21.41 24.41 -14.79
C ASN A 443 21.42 23.50 -13.56
N ARG A 444 22.35 22.54 -13.51
CA ARG A 444 22.56 21.69 -12.33
C ARG A 444 23.35 22.46 -11.26
N ASP A 445 22.70 22.75 -10.14
CA ASP A 445 23.35 22.92 -8.84
C ASP A 445 22.40 22.40 -7.76
N SER A 446 22.91 21.56 -6.85
CA SER A 446 22.07 20.87 -5.85
C SER A 446 22.15 21.57 -4.49
N LEU A 447 21.00 21.91 -3.92
CA LEU A 447 20.87 22.29 -2.51
C LEU A 447 19.99 21.26 -1.81
N ALA A 448 20.53 20.63 -0.76
CA ALA A 448 19.80 19.63 0.02
C ALA A 448 18.83 20.32 0.99
N PHE A 449 17.55 19.95 0.93
CA PHE A 449 16.57 20.35 1.93
C PHE A 449 16.66 19.42 3.15
N ASP A 450 17.21 19.92 4.26
CA ASP A 450 17.36 19.14 5.50
C ASP A 450 16.02 19.07 6.25
N GLY A 451 15.37 17.91 6.17
CA GLY A 451 14.11 17.61 6.84
C GLY A 451 14.26 17.32 8.32
N MET A 452 14.85 18.23 9.10
CA MET A 452 14.97 18.11 10.54
C MET A 452 13.68 18.54 11.25
N ALA A 453 13.02 17.56 11.87
CA ALA A 453 11.81 17.74 12.65
C ALA A 453 11.86 16.92 13.95
N ASP A 454 12.90 17.11 14.76
CA ASP A 454 12.85 16.80 16.19
C ASP A 454 13.79 17.70 17.02
N ALA A 455 13.42 17.91 18.29
CA ALA A 455 14.20 18.52 19.37
C ALA A 455 14.99 19.85 19.15
N GLU A 456 14.32 21.01 19.23
CA GLU A 456 14.91 22.23 19.84
C GLU A 456 13.81 23.07 20.55
N GLY A 457 13.32 22.56 21.67
CA GLY A 457 12.52 23.32 22.62
C GLY A 457 13.41 23.93 23.72
N GLU A 458 13.32 25.24 23.91
CA GLU A 458 14.02 26.04 24.94
C GLU A 458 15.53 26.30 24.78
N ARG A 459 15.86 27.44 24.13
CA ARG A 459 16.79 28.44 24.68
C ARG A 459 16.41 29.86 24.27
N ARG A 460 16.80 30.86 25.07
CA ARG A 460 16.23 32.23 25.06
C ARG A 460 17.18 33.29 24.47
N MET A 461 16.58 34.20 23.69
CA MET A 461 16.83 35.65 23.52
C MET A 461 18.16 36.33 23.93
N LYS A 462 18.49 37.38 23.15
CA LYS A 462 19.53 38.44 23.31
C LYS A 462 20.97 38.00 22.96
N GLU A 463 21.84 38.83 22.38
CA GLU A 463 21.81 40.26 21.95
C GLU A 463 22.30 40.35 20.48
N ALA A 464 21.72 41.14 19.56
CA ALA A 464 21.80 42.60 19.37
C ALA A 464 23.10 43.14 18.71
N SER A 465 22.95 43.73 17.51
CA SER A 465 23.81 44.75 16.86
C SER A 465 25.16 44.36 16.20
N GLY A 466 25.19 44.38 14.86
CA GLY A 466 26.38 44.44 13.98
C GLY A 466 25.95 44.64 12.52
N SER A 467 26.67 45.44 11.70
CA SER A 467 26.11 46.01 10.45
C SER A 467 27.01 45.99 9.19
N GLY A 468 26.36 45.93 8.02
CA GLY A 468 26.94 46.00 6.65
C GLY A 468 26.23 44.99 5.72
N SER A 469 25.33 45.35 4.78
CA SER A 469 25.43 46.28 3.62
C SER A 469 26.43 45.77 2.58
N VAL A 470 26.12 45.57 1.29
CA VAL A 470 24.98 45.99 0.41
C VAL A 470 24.45 44.76 -0.40
N LEU A 471 23.59 44.76 -1.45
CA LEU A 471 22.96 45.75 -2.37
C LEU A 471 21.56 45.23 -2.84
N ASN A 472 20.90 45.90 -3.80
CA ASN A 472 19.61 45.54 -4.46
C ASN A 472 19.48 46.38 -5.77
N PRO A 473 18.48 46.21 -6.70
CA PRO A 473 17.45 45.17 -6.87
C PRO A 473 17.50 44.51 -8.28
N THR A 474 16.50 43.77 -8.77
CA THR A 474 15.36 44.28 -9.58
C THR A 474 14.38 43.14 -9.92
N MET A 475 13.06 43.39 -9.91
CA MET A 475 12.03 42.44 -10.39
C MET A 475 11.62 42.72 -11.85
N ALA A 476 11.16 41.68 -12.58
CA ALA A 476 10.54 41.84 -13.90
C ALA A 476 9.30 40.94 -14.09
N ASN A 477 8.13 41.59 -14.03
CA ASN A 477 6.86 41.31 -14.72
C ASN A 477 6.55 39.92 -15.30
N MET A 478 5.41 39.37 -14.87
CA MET A 478 4.44 38.71 -15.77
C MET A 478 3.09 39.44 -15.68
N VAL A 479 2.33 39.46 -16.77
CA VAL A 479 1.19 40.39 -16.96
C VAL A 479 -0.16 39.72 -16.70
N MET A 480 -1.05 40.43 -16.00
CA MET A 480 -2.49 40.14 -15.91
C MET A 480 -3.30 41.40 -16.29
N PRO A 481 -4.36 41.30 -17.11
CA PRO A 481 -5.19 42.44 -17.48
C PRO A 481 -6.34 42.67 -16.49
N VAL A 482 -6.49 43.90 -15.99
CA VAL A 482 -7.63 44.34 -15.17
C VAL A 482 -8.11 45.73 -15.63
N ALA A 483 -9.43 45.95 -15.60
CA ALA A 483 -10.05 47.21 -16.01
C ALA A 483 -9.81 48.35 -14.99
N PRO A 484 -9.87 49.64 -15.39
CA PRO A 484 -9.31 50.74 -14.60
C PRO A 484 -10.29 51.44 -13.66
N SER A 485 -9.80 51.84 -12.48
CA SER A 485 -10.43 52.86 -11.64
C SER A 485 -9.41 53.66 -10.82
N GLN A 486 -9.00 54.80 -11.43
CA GLN A 486 -8.60 56.11 -10.87
C GLN A 486 -7.73 56.26 -9.59
N SER A 487 -6.84 57.26 -9.65
CA SER A 487 -5.80 57.64 -8.68
C SER A 487 -6.25 58.57 -7.54
N PHE A 488 -5.48 58.66 -6.43
CA PHE A 488 -5.01 59.93 -5.82
C PHE A 488 -3.80 59.70 -4.87
N VAL A 489 -3.16 60.79 -4.38
CA VAL A 489 -1.78 60.88 -3.78
C VAL A 489 -1.64 62.18 -2.94
N PRO A 490 -0.53 62.51 -2.21
CA PRO A 490 0.35 61.74 -1.30
C PRO A 490 0.79 62.57 -0.02
N SER A 491 1.98 62.25 0.57
CA SER A 491 2.87 63.15 1.37
C SER A 491 2.62 63.27 2.90
N SER A 492 3.58 63.58 3.81
CA SER A 492 4.97 64.11 3.74
C SER A 492 5.90 63.57 4.87
N VAL A 493 7.22 63.88 4.85
CA VAL A 493 8.26 63.47 5.86
C VAL A 493 9.25 64.62 6.17
N ALA A 494 9.83 64.71 7.40
CA ALA A 494 10.85 65.72 7.81
C ALA A 494 11.75 65.25 9.02
N PRO A 495 12.92 65.88 9.34
CA PRO A 495 14.19 65.10 9.48
C PRO A 495 15.32 65.57 10.47
N PHE A 496 16.47 64.83 10.47
CA PHE A 496 17.89 65.19 10.86
C PHE A 496 18.22 65.54 12.35
N ALA A 497 19.47 65.64 12.87
CA ALA A 497 20.85 65.70 12.28
C ALA A 497 22.01 65.14 13.23
N PRO A 498 23.25 64.83 12.73
CA PRO A 498 24.39 64.27 13.54
C PRO A 498 25.82 64.91 13.38
N PRO A 499 26.73 64.83 14.39
CA PRO A 499 28.19 65.15 14.21
C PRO A 499 29.27 64.32 15.01
N LEU A 500 30.42 64.03 14.35
CA LEU A 500 31.88 64.08 14.73
C LEU A 500 32.43 63.64 16.14
N GLY A 501 33.67 63.13 16.34
CA GLY A 501 34.81 62.75 15.45
C GLY A 501 36.18 62.53 16.19
N MET A 502 37.25 62.13 15.46
CA MET A 502 38.72 62.08 15.80
C MET A 502 39.39 60.76 16.36
N MET A 503 40.74 60.74 16.42
CA MET A 503 41.74 59.61 16.37
C MET A 503 43.13 60.09 16.94
N PRO A 504 44.27 59.32 17.04
CA PRO A 504 44.58 57.86 17.04
C PRO A 504 45.69 57.36 18.07
N LEU A 505 46.07 56.06 17.97
CA LEU A 505 47.44 55.45 18.14
C LEU A 505 48.20 55.35 19.49
N SER A 506 48.50 54.10 19.95
CA SER A 506 49.88 53.55 20.17
C SER A 506 49.92 52.12 20.80
N ASN A 507 51.11 51.51 20.91
CA ASN A 507 51.39 50.06 21.03
C ASN A 507 52.03 49.63 22.38
N ASN A 508 51.81 48.38 22.86
CA ASN A 508 52.75 47.53 23.66
C ASN A 508 52.13 46.19 24.17
N GLN A 509 52.94 45.33 24.82
CA GLN A 509 52.69 43.91 25.19
C GLN A 509 53.39 43.59 26.56
N VAL A 510 53.42 42.42 27.26
CA VAL A 510 52.91 41.02 27.23
C VAL A 510 53.33 40.34 28.58
N PRO A 511 52.91 39.12 29.05
CA PRO A 511 51.70 38.28 28.92
C PRO A 511 51.10 37.90 30.32
N PRO A 512 50.24 36.87 30.43
CA PRO A 512 50.18 35.96 31.61
C PRO A 512 50.14 34.43 31.26
N PRO A 513 50.18 33.48 32.23
CA PRO A 513 50.67 32.09 32.03
C PRO A 513 49.60 30.96 32.00
N ALA A 514 50.05 29.69 32.11
CA ALA A 514 49.29 28.45 31.86
C ALA A 514 49.23 27.46 33.05
N PHE A 515 48.58 26.30 32.83
CA PHE A 515 48.34 25.14 33.76
C PHE A 515 47.25 25.36 34.83
N SER A 516 46.48 24.36 35.29
CA SER A 516 46.42 22.89 34.99
C SER A 516 45.03 22.29 35.28
N GLN A 517 44.74 21.09 34.76
CA GLN A 517 43.59 20.24 35.12
C GLN A 517 44.00 19.12 36.10
N PRO A 518 43.09 18.62 36.97
CA PRO A 518 43.22 17.34 37.64
C PRO A 518 42.40 16.23 36.95
N VAL A 519 42.92 14.99 36.97
CA VAL A 519 42.23 13.75 36.59
C VAL A 519 42.31 12.78 37.77
N VAL A 520 41.24 12.03 38.05
CA VAL A 520 41.20 11.00 39.12
C VAL A 520 40.58 9.70 38.56
N GLN A 521 41.07 8.56 39.05
CA GLN A 521 40.79 7.21 38.54
C GLN A 521 39.70 6.47 39.35
N PRO A 522 39.08 5.40 38.79
CA PRO A 522 38.08 4.58 39.48
C PRO A 522 38.69 3.63 40.53
N VAL A 523 37.85 3.11 41.43
CA VAL A 523 38.19 2.15 42.50
C VAL A 523 37.41 0.85 42.32
N VAL A 524 38.01 -0.28 42.71
CA VAL A 524 37.47 -1.64 42.58
C VAL A 524 37.12 -2.23 43.96
N LEU A 525 35.96 -2.88 44.10
CA LEU A 525 35.56 -3.73 45.22
C LEU A 525 34.61 -4.85 44.76
N ASP A 526 34.72 -6.02 45.39
CA ASP A 526 33.95 -7.27 45.19
C ASP A 526 34.31 -8.26 46.35
N PRO A 527 33.57 -9.34 46.68
CA PRO A 527 32.15 -9.71 46.46
C PRO A 527 31.34 -9.87 47.78
N LEU A 528 30.10 -10.41 47.68
CA LEU A 528 29.39 -11.35 48.60
C LEU A 528 27.98 -10.94 49.08
N GLN A 529 26.96 -11.20 48.25
CA GLN A 529 25.68 -11.83 48.67
C GLN A 529 24.91 -12.36 47.44
N ALA A 530 23.97 -13.29 47.63
CA ALA A 530 23.26 -14.03 46.57
C ALA A 530 21.91 -14.54 47.14
N SER A 531 20.94 -15.09 46.41
CA SER A 531 20.78 -15.53 44.99
C SER A 531 19.25 -15.73 44.73
N PRO A 532 18.72 -16.23 43.58
CA PRO A 532 19.34 -16.57 42.28
C PRO A 532 18.56 -16.06 41.04
N GLY A 533 19.03 -16.42 39.84
CA GLY A 533 18.18 -16.67 38.66
C GLY A 533 17.61 -15.45 37.92
N ARG A 534 18.36 -14.96 36.92
CA ARG A 534 17.85 -14.06 35.88
C ARG A 534 18.12 -14.66 34.51
N GLU A 535 17.17 -14.53 33.59
CA GLU A 535 17.30 -14.99 32.20
C GLU A 535 18.07 -13.95 31.37
N GLU A 536 18.93 -14.38 30.44
CA GLU A 536 19.74 -13.46 29.63
C GLU A 536 18.89 -12.80 28.52
N GLY A 537 18.71 -11.47 28.61
CA GLY A 537 18.12 -10.68 27.52
C GLY A 537 17.37 -9.42 27.94
N GLU A 538 17.00 -9.27 29.22
CA GLU A 538 16.23 -8.10 29.69
C GLU A 538 17.05 -6.81 29.74
N VAL A 539 16.71 -5.85 28.88
CA VAL A 539 17.16 -4.45 28.98
C VAL A 539 16.49 -3.76 30.17
N PRO A 540 17.21 -3.01 31.02
CA PRO A 540 16.62 -2.31 32.16
C PRO A 540 15.47 -1.37 31.77
N GLU A 541 14.41 -1.30 32.60
CA GLU A 541 13.25 -0.44 32.32
C GLU A 541 13.58 1.06 32.16
N SER A 542 14.72 1.50 32.68
CA SER A 542 15.26 2.86 32.57
C SER A 542 15.86 3.19 31.20
N GLU A 543 16.11 2.17 30.36
CA GLU A 543 16.71 2.29 29.03
C GLU A 543 15.68 2.09 27.90
N LEU A 544 14.43 1.78 28.25
CA LEU A 544 13.32 1.64 27.30
C LEU A 544 12.72 3.00 26.93
N ASP A 545 12.55 3.21 25.63
CA ASP A 545 11.80 4.34 25.05
C ASP A 545 10.38 4.47 25.66
N PRO A 546 9.87 5.69 25.95
CA PRO A 546 8.58 5.89 26.60
C PRO A 546 7.36 5.28 25.88
N ASP A 547 7.36 5.20 24.54
CA ASP A 547 6.25 4.60 23.80
C ASP A 547 6.34 3.06 23.79
N THR A 548 7.56 2.53 23.69
CA THR A 548 7.86 1.10 23.86
C THR A 548 7.46 0.62 25.26
N ARG A 549 7.78 1.41 26.30
CA ARG A 549 7.35 1.18 27.68
C ARG A 549 5.83 1.23 27.82
N ARG A 550 5.14 2.13 27.09
CA ARG A 550 3.68 2.23 27.05
C ARG A 550 3.01 1.01 26.41
N ARG A 551 3.58 0.45 25.35
CA ARG A 551 3.08 -0.77 24.68
C ARG A 551 3.18 -2.00 25.59
N LEU A 552 4.29 -2.18 26.31
CA LEU A 552 4.45 -3.25 27.31
C LEU A 552 3.38 -3.16 28.42
N LEU A 553 3.05 -1.95 28.89
CA LEU A 553 1.99 -1.70 29.87
C LEU A 553 0.55 -1.88 29.34
N ILE A 554 0.37 -2.13 28.03
CA ILE A 554 -0.91 -2.56 27.43
C ILE A 554 -0.95 -4.09 27.41
N LEU A 555 0.14 -4.73 26.96
CA LEU A 555 0.28 -6.19 26.94
C LEU A 555 0.16 -6.85 28.33
N GLN A 556 0.65 -6.18 29.38
CA GLN A 556 0.65 -6.71 30.74
C GLN A 556 -0.76 -6.90 31.33
N HIS A 557 -1.77 -6.21 30.82
CA HIS A 557 -3.18 -6.42 31.19
C HIS A 557 -3.89 -7.54 30.37
N GLY A 558 -3.18 -8.15 29.41
CA GLY A 558 -3.64 -9.32 28.65
C GLY A 558 -3.03 -10.66 29.10
N GLN A 559 -2.17 -10.65 30.12
CA GLN A 559 -1.51 -11.85 30.66
C GLN A 559 -2.33 -12.42 31.83
N ASP A 560 -2.76 -13.67 31.72
CA ASP A 560 -3.59 -14.37 32.73
C ASP A 560 -2.72 -14.89 33.89
N THR A 561 -2.48 -14.04 34.89
CA THR A 561 -1.65 -14.34 36.06
C THR A 561 -2.34 -15.31 37.03
N ARG A 562 -2.21 -16.61 36.76
CA ARG A 562 -2.65 -17.69 37.66
C ARG A 562 -1.45 -18.41 38.27
N ASP A 563 -1.35 -18.36 39.60
CA ASP A 563 -0.43 -19.20 40.35
C ASP A 563 -0.74 -20.71 40.13
N PRO A 564 0.28 -21.57 40.09
CA PRO A 564 0.09 -22.99 39.82
C PRO A 564 -0.67 -23.69 40.97
N THR A 565 -1.88 -24.16 40.65
CA THR A 565 -2.72 -24.92 41.60
C THR A 565 -2.12 -26.30 41.87
N PRO A 566 -2.04 -26.78 43.14
CA PRO A 566 -1.44 -28.07 43.46
C PRO A 566 -2.23 -29.27 42.92
N PRO A 567 -1.59 -30.43 42.69
CA PRO A 567 -2.21 -31.58 42.01
C PRO A 567 -3.31 -32.26 42.84
N LEU A 568 -4.41 -32.59 42.17
CA LEU A 568 -5.56 -33.29 42.76
C LEU A 568 -5.35 -34.81 42.79
N PRO A 569 -5.85 -35.53 43.82
CA PRO A 569 -5.76 -36.99 43.92
C PRO A 569 -6.76 -37.72 43.01
N ALA A 570 -6.46 -38.99 42.71
CA ALA A 570 -7.21 -39.81 41.76
C ALA A 570 -8.60 -40.27 42.25
N VAL A 571 -9.50 -40.54 41.29
CA VAL A 571 -10.89 -41.01 41.51
C VAL A 571 -11.09 -42.41 40.89
N PRO A 572 -11.70 -43.37 41.60
CA PRO A 572 -12.00 -44.72 41.07
C PRO A 572 -13.33 -44.79 40.27
N PRO A 573 -13.56 -45.84 39.45
CA PRO A 573 -14.63 -45.88 38.44
C PRO A 573 -15.94 -46.61 38.83
N ALA A 574 -16.96 -46.46 37.94
CA ALA A 574 -18.26 -47.17 37.87
C ALA A 574 -19.37 -46.66 38.83
N GLN A 575 -20.69 -46.84 38.58
CA GLN A 575 -21.44 -47.71 37.63
C GLN A 575 -22.58 -46.98 36.86
N VAL A 576 -23.32 -47.71 36.01
CA VAL A 576 -24.42 -47.27 35.11
C VAL A 576 -25.82 -47.57 35.70
N SER A 577 -26.86 -46.78 35.38
CA SER A 577 -28.30 -47.14 35.55
C SER A 577 -29.26 -46.26 34.71
N VAL A 578 -30.37 -46.84 34.21
CA VAL A 578 -31.39 -46.30 33.26
C VAL A 578 -32.67 -47.18 33.34
N PRO A 579 -33.93 -46.79 33.00
CA PRO A 579 -34.71 -45.52 33.05
C PRO A 579 -35.94 -45.63 34.03
N PRO A 580 -37.03 -44.81 33.95
CA PRO A 580 -38.22 -45.20 33.12
C PRO A 580 -39.17 -44.10 32.54
N VAL A 581 -39.62 -44.32 31.30
CA VAL A 581 -40.98 -44.18 30.67
C VAL A 581 -41.98 -43.02 31.00
N GLN A 582 -42.18 -42.14 29.98
CA GLN A 582 -43.41 -41.52 29.38
C GLN A 582 -44.64 -40.98 30.15
N SER A 583 -45.20 -39.87 29.60
CA SER A 583 -46.65 -39.70 29.34
C SER A 583 -46.96 -38.75 28.15
N HIS A 584 -48.08 -38.98 27.45
CA HIS A 584 -48.66 -38.29 26.26
C HIS A 584 -48.87 -36.76 26.41
N GLY A 585 -49.12 -35.89 25.41
CA GLY A 585 -49.37 -35.97 23.94
C GLY A 585 -49.86 -34.57 23.39
N ASN A 586 -50.41 -34.31 22.19
CA ASN A 586 -50.61 -35.09 20.95
C ASN A 586 -51.09 -34.22 19.72
N TRP A 587 -50.55 -34.46 18.50
CA TRP A 587 -51.13 -34.28 17.12
C TRP A 587 -51.33 -32.91 16.39
N PHE A 588 -51.30 -33.02 15.03
CA PHE A 588 -51.58 -32.02 13.96
C PHE A 588 -52.72 -32.49 13.02
N PRO A 589 -53.30 -31.62 12.16
CA PRO A 589 -53.18 -31.71 10.68
C PRO A 589 -53.00 -30.31 10.00
N VAL A 590 -52.62 -30.06 8.72
CA VAL A 590 -52.88 -30.67 7.37
C VAL A 590 -54.33 -30.36 6.90
N GLU A 591 -54.66 -29.83 5.70
CA GLU A 591 -54.05 -29.81 4.33
C GLU A 591 -54.44 -28.55 3.47
N ASP A 592 -53.87 -28.43 2.26
CA ASP A 592 -54.13 -27.60 1.04
C ASP A 592 -55.35 -26.63 0.87
N GLY A 593 -55.19 -25.61 0.00
CA GLY A 593 -56.35 -24.97 -0.68
C GLY A 593 -56.20 -23.58 -1.36
N ILE A 594 -55.95 -23.56 -2.68
CA ILE A 594 -56.05 -22.47 -3.69
C ILE A 594 -57.12 -21.36 -3.43
N GLY A 595 -56.82 -20.06 -3.61
CA GLY A 595 -57.88 -19.02 -3.75
C GLY A 595 -57.45 -17.52 -3.87
N MET A 596 -58.04 -16.80 -4.82
CA MET A 596 -57.70 -15.43 -5.30
C MET A 596 -57.96 -14.21 -4.36
N ASN A 597 -57.30 -13.10 -4.70
CA ASN A 597 -57.47 -11.70 -4.24
C ASN A 597 -58.92 -11.20 -3.97
N SER A 598 -59.05 -10.24 -3.03
CA SER A 598 -59.68 -8.93 -3.36
C SER A 598 -59.51 -7.82 -2.31
N ASN A 599 -59.27 -6.59 -2.83
CA ASN A 599 -59.58 -5.24 -2.31
C ASN A 599 -59.01 -4.78 -0.96
N ASN A 600 -58.24 -3.68 -0.86
CA ASN A 600 -58.42 -2.27 -1.29
C ASN A 600 -59.35 -1.40 -0.41
N LEU A 601 -58.77 -0.40 0.26
CA LEU A 601 -59.31 0.96 0.33
C LEU A 601 -58.26 1.94 -0.21
N ASN A 602 -58.72 3.04 -0.84
CA ASN A 602 -57.92 3.90 -1.72
C ASN A 602 -58.59 5.29 -1.88
N ARG A 603 -57.79 6.36 -2.05
CA ARG A 603 -58.08 7.76 -2.51
C ARG A 603 -57.06 8.71 -1.85
N GLY A 604 -56.36 9.64 -2.50
CA GLY A 604 -56.29 10.11 -3.91
C GLY A 604 -55.79 11.58 -3.92
N SER A 605 -55.45 12.27 -5.02
CA SER A 605 -55.23 11.93 -6.43
C SER A 605 -54.61 13.16 -7.18
N ALA A 606 -54.21 12.98 -8.46
CA ALA A 606 -53.74 14.00 -9.44
C ALA A 606 -52.36 14.66 -9.19
N GLY A 607 -51.57 15.00 -10.22
CA GLY A 607 -51.72 14.72 -11.66
C GLY A 607 -50.53 15.20 -12.51
N PHE A 608 -50.31 14.60 -13.69
CA PHE A 608 -49.29 15.01 -14.68
C PHE A 608 -49.87 16.04 -15.68
N PRO A 609 -49.02 16.74 -16.48
CA PRO A 609 -48.60 16.15 -17.75
C PRO A 609 -47.08 16.22 -18.00
N SER A 610 -46.65 15.50 -19.04
CA SER A 610 -45.32 15.65 -19.66
C SER A 610 -45.46 16.47 -20.93
N GLU A 611 -44.55 17.41 -21.17
CA GLU A 611 -44.34 18.00 -22.50
C GLU A 611 -42.91 17.73 -22.97
N SER A 612 -42.68 17.90 -24.26
CA SER A 612 -41.42 17.66 -24.97
C SER A 612 -41.11 18.89 -25.80
N ASP A 613 -39.84 19.21 -26.02
CA ASP A 613 -39.49 19.90 -27.27
C ASP A 613 -38.10 19.55 -27.79
N THR A 614 -37.84 19.93 -29.03
CA THR A 614 -36.92 19.28 -29.95
C THR A 614 -36.00 20.29 -30.59
N MET A 615 -34.70 20.00 -30.70
CA MET A 615 -33.84 20.65 -31.68
C MET A 615 -32.94 19.65 -32.40
N HIS A 616 -33.00 19.69 -33.73
CA HIS A 616 -32.15 18.94 -34.65
C HIS A 616 -30.71 19.47 -34.64
N TYR A 617 -29.74 18.60 -34.97
CA TYR A 617 -28.67 18.95 -35.90
C TYR A 617 -28.18 17.72 -36.68
N ASP A 618 -27.44 17.95 -37.77
CA ASP A 618 -27.62 17.13 -38.97
C ASP A 618 -26.64 15.96 -39.18
N LYS A 619 -27.23 14.94 -39.78
CA LYS A 619 -26.68 13.68 -40.28
C LYS A 619 -25.67 13.89 -41.41
N LYS A 620 -24.40 13.47 -41.22
CA LYS A 620 -23.53 12.98 -42.32
C LYS A 620 -22.61 11.83 -41.86
N GLN A 621 -22.85 10.65 -42.43
CA GLN A 621 -21.99 9.47 -42.35
C GLN A 621 -21.55 9.11 -43.78
N PRO A 622 -20.26 8.87 -44.06
CA PRO A 622 -19.80 8.52 -45.40
C PRO A 622 -20.20 7.06 -45.76
N PRO A 623 -20.50 6.78 -47.05
CA PRO A 623 -21.04 5.48 -47.47
C PRO A 623 -19.97 4.40 -47.70
N GLN A 624 -20.34 3.14 -47.49
CA GLN A 624 -19.61 2.01 -48.08
C GLN A 624 -20.10 1.73 -49.51
N PRO A 625 -19.21 1.31 -50.44
CA PRO A 625 -19.60 0.64 -51.67
C PRO A 625 -19.91 -0.84 -51.41
N SER A 626 -20.74 -1.43 -52.27
CA SER A 626 -21.14 -2.86 -52.21
C SER A 626 -20.93 -3.56 -53.56
N TYR A 627 -21.34 -4.83 -53.66
CA TYR A 627 -21.11 -5.78 -54.77
C TYR A 627 -19.66 -6.29 -54.86
N PHE A 628 -19.38 -7.57 -55.15
CA PHE A 628 -20.21 -8.62 -55.75
C PHE A 628 -20.55 -9.81 -54.82
N HIS A 629 -21.36 -10.75 -55.34
CA HIS A 629 -21.96 -11.86 -54.60
C HIS A 629 -21.86 -13.17 -55.43
N GLY A 630 -21.60 -14.31 -54.77
CA GLY A 630 -21.59 -15.65 -55.36
C GLY A 630 -20.47 -16.53 -54.76
N GLY A 631 -20.74 -17.69 -54.17
CA GLY A 631 -22.05 -18.30 -53.88
C GLY A 631 -21.95 -19.48 -52.90
N ASP A 632 -23.11 -19.90 -52.39
CA ASP A 632 -23.44 -21.19 -51.77
C ASP A 632 -22.46 -21.85 -50.78
N ASN A 633 -22.77 -21.78 -49.47
CA ASN A 633 -23.51 -22.88 -48.81
C ASN A 633 -23.98 -22.52 -47.38
N ASN A 634 -24.82 -23.38 -46.78
CA ASN A 634 -25.76 -23.06 -45.69
C ASN A 634 -25.32 -23.65 -44.30
N PRO A 635 -26.14 -23.75 -43.21
CA PRO A 635 -25.90 -22.94 -42.00
C PRO A 635 -25.77 -23.73 -40.67
N VAL A 636 -25.31 -23.05 -39.60
CA VAL A 636 -25.58 -23.41 -38.18
C VAL A 636 -25.82 -22.13 -37.36
N SER A 637 -26.64 -22.21 -36.31
CA SER A 637 -27.05 -21.12 -35.43
C SER A 637 -25.97 -20.62 -34.46
N SER A 638 -26.05 -19.33 -34.11
CA SER A 638 -25.37 -18.76 -32.95
C SER A 638 -26.28 -18.83 -31.73
N ASP A 639 -25.79 -19.39 -30.62
CA ASP A 639 -26.53 -19.52 -29.37
C ASP A 639 -25.75 -18.96 -28.17
N ARG A 640 -26.46 -18.45 -27.16
CA ARG A 640 -25.87 -17.68 -26.05
C ARG A 640 -25.64 -18.54 -24.81
N PHE A 641 -24.38 -18.68 -24.39
CA PHE A 641 -24.02 -19.05 -23.01
C PHE A 641 -22.92 -18.09 -22.52
N SER A 642 -23.18 -17.17 -21.59
CA SER A 642 -23.31 -17.38 -20.13
C SER A 642 -22.11 -18.09 -19.51
N TYR A 643 -21.16 -17.30 -18.97
CA TYR A 643 -20.06 -17.82 -18.16
C TYR A 643 -20.58 -18.35 -16.82
N GLN A 644 -20.34 -19.64 -16.55
CA GLN A 644 -20.55 -20.24 -15.24
C GLN A 644 -19.23 -20.90 -14.79
N SER A 645 -18.68 -20.45 -13.66
CA SER A 645 -17.41 -20.97 -13.14
C SER A 645 -17.57 -22.41 -12.65
N GLN A 646 -16.87 -23.37 -13.27
CA GLN A 646 -16.74 -24.73 -12.77
C GLN A 646 -15.35 -24.93 -12.15
N ARG A 647 -15.31 -25.21 -10.85
CA ARG A 647 -14.13 -25.81 -10.19
C ARG A 647 -14.13 -27.31 -10.51
N PHE A 648 -12.96 -27.88 -10.82
CA PHE A 648 -12.80 -29.33 -10.81
C PHE A 648 -12.60 -29.83 -9.36
N PRO A 649 -13.18 -30.99 -8.98
CA PRO A 649 -13.02 -31.56 -7.64
C PRO A 649 -11.67 -32.29 -7.50
N SER A 650 -11.09 -32.21 -6.31
CA SER A 650 -9.97 -33.06 -5.90
C SER A 650 -10.42 -34.49 -5.66
N GLN A 651 -9.77 -35.47 -6.29
CA GLN A 651 -9.94 -36.88 -5.93
C GLN A 651 -8.90 -37.30 -4.90
N VAL A 652 -9.36 -37.91 -3.82
CA VAL A 652 -8.52 -38.64 -2.85
C VAL A 652 -8.38 -40.07 -3.33
N GLY A 653 -7.14 -40.56 -3.45
CA GLY A 653 -6.85 -41.91 -3.91
C GLY A 653 -6.62 -42.89 -2.75
N ASP A 654 -7.68 -43.56 -2.30
CA ASP A 654 -7.54 -44.70 -1.38
C ASP A 654 -6.72 -45.82 -2.03
N SER A 655 -5.70 -46.30 -1.33
CA SER A 655 -4.81 -47.38 -1.80
C SER A 655 -4.45 -48.36 -0.68
N ASN A 656 -5.45 -49.12 -0.22
CA ASN A 656 -5.24 -50.28 0.64
C ASN A 656 -4.51 -51.41 -0.11
N GLY A 657 -3.18 -51.49 0.04
CA GLY A 657 -2.33 -52.53 -0.52
C GLY A 657 -1.59 -53.30 0.58
N MET A 658 -2.07 -54.50 0.92
CA MET A 658 -1.45 -55.35 1.94
C MET A 658 -0.08 -55.88 1.50
N PHE A 659 0.95 -55.68 2.33
CA PHE A 659 2.20 -56.43 2.27
C PHE A 659 2.40 -57.20 3.58
N ASN A 660 2.12 -58.51 3.55
CA ASN A 660 2.63 -59.45 4.54
C ASN A 660 3.96 -60.02 4.04
N THR A 661 4.98 -59.99 4.88
CA THR A 661 6.22 -60.74 4.68
C THR A 661 6.01 -62.24 4.96
N PRO A 662 6.91 -63.07 4.44
CA PRO A 662 7.41 -64.18 5.23
C PRO A 662 8.93 -64.19 5.36
N SER A 663 9.36 -64.66 6.53
CA SER A 663 10.66 -65.24 6.90
C SER A 663 11.07 -66.41 5.98
N ASP A 664 12.26 -67.01 5.99
CA ASP A 664 13.49 -66.98 6.83
C ASP A 664 14.66 -67.53 5.93
N PRO A 665 15.80 -68.07 6.43
CA PRO A 665 16.93 -67.37 7.03
C PRO A 665 18.28 -67.69 6.33
N TYR A 666 19.34 -66.93 6.63
CA TYR A 666 20.71 -67.37 7.02
C TYR A 666 21.73 -66.23 6.96
#